data_AF-A0A9Q1IJN2-F1
#
_entry.id   AF-A0A9Q1IJN2-F1
#
_cell.length_a   1.000
_cell.length_b   1.000
_cell.length_c   1.000
_cell.angle_alpha   90.00
_cell.angle_beta   90.00
_cell.angle_gamma   90.00
#
_symmetry.space_group_name_H-M   'P 1'
#
loop_
_entity.id
_entity.type
_entity.pdbx_description
1 polymer ?
#
loop_
_entity_poly.entity_id
_entity_poly.type
_entity_poly.pdbx_seq_one_letter_code
_entity_poly.pdbx_strand_id
1 'polypeptide(L)'
;MSLKAFIPTLLLEKPTTGKERDKSSIQCLEACGRNLYIGGKDSLIQHFVVPDASGPGTEGNCTGIREARRRQLGSRSPISQLGAVPFLNHLLVLSDGSLSALNMFSLEPLPALRRIRSVSFFCLHGAAASDQPTPMVELFTASARRRAVSIHGVSVDRWECLREVALPQEPLALAVDGSCLCVAVSDRYFLHDREGGATLDLFPHDLPKQGVIVDAIGKEEFLLQGPGSLVVGGGPGGCGAFPLCADSEEEVHSLSPVAMEKQIKALVASKRVDEALDFVQGVKSLLSKDTYKVLHKNLTCTVGFVKFYQESFPEAKYHFIKGNLDPREIITLYPDLYPVCEDFISQHAAVFNAKDLGALKEDCATFERYRSFLFNFLREVRWTDQSRGCREDVDGALLKLYVEAGNAEDVVELLSSPNDCILSTCVPYLERYKRYYALGLLYQSHGQDYNAIQTWVNIVDGDDPEDVSSVAYEHIVNLLRQQKCGQLVWKFADWALQKSQEVGVQIFSGREEEQDPLREEEVISLLSKHPLALMLYLENLIFALKSKEERHHTLLAMTYITQVLQVMEKGDGSDTTANSTRDKLQQFLWKSTLYSTAAVQEQIRATSLHFEKAILHGVAGEHRKALHILVHGEKDLRAAEDYCRTVPSSQPTVFGHPLYHALLSIYLDSPQLTTKAVDLLNRNAASFDPVAVLQALPGAWSMALVSRFLSESVRGLVHRSKMGGVERNLAKVEHFRHRCTRTTLTRGMIKVERGQICQRCGRYLNEPEFLRSLKGELIHTHCWSNEHPPT
;
A
#
# COMPACT_ATOMS: atom_id res chain seq x y z
N MET A 1 39.33 5.54 -26.22
CA MET A 1 40.18 4.35 -26.03
C MET A 1 39.44 3.14 -26.58
N SER A 2 40.06 2.28 -27.38
CA SER A 2 39.41 1.05 -27.86
C SER A 2 39.23 0.07 -26.69
N LEU A 3 38.06 -0.58 -26.62
CA LEU A 3 37.80 -1.61 -25.62
C LEU A 3 38.73 -2.80 -25.86
N LYS A 4 39.60 -3.12 -24.91
CA LYS A 4 40.41 -4.35 -24.94
C LYS A 4 39.71 -5.40 -24.08
N ALA A 5 39.12 -6.42 -24.71
CA ALA A 5 38.47 -7.51 -24.00
C ALA A 5 39.48 -8.49 -23.37
N PHE A 6 40.64 -8.65 -24.01
CA PHE A 6 41.72 -9.55 -23.58
C PHE A 6 43.08 -8.85 -23.61
N ILE A 7 43.99 -9.31 -22.74
CA ILE A 7 45.40 -8.90 -22.71
C ILE A 7 46.25 -10.08 -23.18
N PRO A 8 46.95 -9.96 -24.33
CA PRO A 8 47.93 -10.96 -24.76
C PRO A 8 49.18 -10.90 -23.86
N THR A 9 49.62 -12.07 -23.41
CA THR A 9 50.85 -12.25 -22.62
C THR A 9 51.75 -13.24 -23.35
N LEU A 10 52.95 -12.81 -23.75
CA LEU A 10 53.92 -13.69 -24.40
C LEU A 10 54.39 -14.77 -23.40
N LEU A 11 54.19 -16.04 -23.74
CA LEU A 11 54.61 -17.19 -22.91
C LEU A 11 55.93 -17.76 -23.37
N LEU A 12 56.16 -17.84 -24.68
CA LEU A 12 57.36 -18.43 -25.22
C LEU A 12 57.79 -17.69 -26.49
N GLU A 13 59.03 -17.21 -26.48
CA GLU A 13 59.73 -16.66 -27.64
C GLU A 13 61.02 -17.48 -27.78
N LYS A 14 61.18 -18.19 -28.89
CA LYS A 14 62.35 -19.06 -29.07
C LYS A 14 63.56 -18.20 -29.48
N PRO A 15 64.68 -18.19 -28.72
CA PRO A 15 65.83 -17.36 -29.06
C PRO A 15 66.51 -17.86 -30.34
N THR A 16 66.64 -17.00 -31.34
CA THR A 16 67.39 -17.24 -32.58
C THR A 16 68.89 -17.24 -32.29
N THR A 17 69.41 -18.35 -31.74
CA THR A 17 70.87 -18.52 -31.59
C THR A 17 71.49 -19.05 -32.88
N GLY A 18 72.54 -18.36 -33.33
CA GLY A 18 73.09 -18.47 -34.68
C GLY A 18 73.89 -19.75 -34.98
N LYS A 19 73.94 -20.03 -36.29
CA LYS A 19 74.76 -21.02 -37.02
C LYS A 19 74.37 -22.50 -36.86
N GLU A 20 73.09 -22.80 -37.07
CA GLU A 20 72.61 -23.85 -37.98
C GLU A 20 71.09 -23.62 -38.15
N ARG A 21 70.62 -23.41 -39.38
CA ARG A 21 69.19 -23.26 -39.67
C ARG A 21 68.51 -24.64 -39.55
N ASP A 22 68.36 -25.15 -38.33
CA ASP A 22 67.36 -26.18 -38.07
C ASP A 22 65.99 -25.49 -38.02
N LYS A 23 65.21 -25.69 -39.09
CA LYS A 23 63.87 -25.14 -39.30
C LYS A 23 62.82 -25.78 -38.37
N SER A 24 63.06 -25.77 -37.07
CA SER A 24 62.10 -26.29 -36.09
C SER A 24 60.95 -25.29 -35.92
N SER A 25 59.91 -25.40 -36.74
CA SER A 25 58.67 -24.63 -36.62
C SER A 25 57.63 -25.43 -35.86
N ILE A 26 56.87 -24.73 -35.01
CA ILE A 26 55.77 -25.32 -34.23
C ILE A 26 54.64 -25.66 -35.21
N GLN A 27 54.18 -26.92 -35.18
CA GLN A 27 53.08 -27.41 -36.02
C GLN A 27 51.78 -27.57 -35.26
N CYS A 28 51.87 -28.06 -34.03
CA CYS A 28 50.72 -28.25 -33.17
C CYS A 28 51.13 -28.10 -31.71
N LEU A 29 50.15 -27.80 -30.87
CA LEU A 29 50.36 -27.52 -29.46
C LEU A 29 49.13 -28.03 -28.69
N GLU A 30 49.38 -28.64 -27.55
CA GLU A 30 48.35 -29.24 -26.70
C GLU A 30 48.65 -28.87 -25.25
N ALA A 31 47.65 -28.37 -24.53
CA ALA A 31 47.80 -27.98 -23.13
C ALA A 31 46.89 -28.82 -22.23
N CYS A 32 47.48 -29.38 -21.17
CA CYS A 32 46.81 -30.21 -20.20
C CYS A 32 47.23 -29.82 -18.78
N GLY A 33 46.39 -29.04 -18.10
CA GLY A 33 46.70 -28.49 -16.78
C GLY A 33 47.99 -27.67 -16.83
N ARG A 34 49.02 -28.10 -16.09
CA ARG A 34 50.35 -27.46 -16.08
C ARG A 34 51.27 -27.93 -17.21
N ASN A 35 50.88 -28.95 -17.96
CA ASN A 35 51.72 -29.57 -18.98
C ASN A 35 51.38 -28.99 -20.35
N LEU A 36 52.39 -28.41 -21.00
CA LEU A 36 52.31 -27.89 -22.35
C LEU A 36 53.14 -28.80 -23.27
N TYR A 37 52.52 -29.34 -24.30
CA TYR A 37 53.17 -30.20 -25.30
C TYR A 37 53.23 -29.46 -26.63
N ILE A 38 54.43 -29.39 -27.21
CA ILE A 38 54.69 -28.72 -28.49
C ILE A 38 55.19 -29.77 -29.48
N GLY A 39 54.52 -29.87 -30.63
CA GLY A 39 54.91 -30.73 -31.74
C GLY A 39 55.55 -29.93 -32.86
N GLY A 40 56.76 -30.30 -33.27
CA GLY A 40 57.52 -29.64 -34.33
C GLY A 40 57.42 -30.32 -35.71
N LYS A 41 57.85 -29.61 -36.76
CA LYS A 41 57.98 -30.17 -38.13
C LYS A 41 58.92 -31.38 -38.22
N ASP A 42 59.91 -31.47 -37.34
CA ASP A 42 60.93 -32.51 -37.39
C ASP A 42 60.56 -33.78 -36.61
N SER A 43 59.30 -34.02 -36.27
CA SER A 43 58.87 -35.11 -35.35
C SER A 43 59.39 -34.98 -33.91
N LEU A 44 59.75 -33.77 -33.50
CA LEU A 44 60.17 -33.45 -32.13
C LEU A 44 58.95 -33.10 -31.27
N ILE A 45 58.80 -33.76 -30.12
CA ILE A 45 57.85 -33.39 -29.07
C ILE A 45 58.63 -32.79 -27.91
N GLN A 46 58.22 -31.60 -27.49
CA GLN A 46 58.73 -30.94 -26.29
C GLN A 46 57.63 -30.82 -25.26
N HIS A 47 57.92 -31.23 -24.02
CA HIS A 47 57.03 -31.13 -22.88
C HIS A 47 57.58 -30.07 -21.93
N PHE A 48 56.76 -29.05 -21.69
CA PHE A 48 57.01 -27.95 -20.78
C PHE A 48 56.06 -27.99 -19.60
N VAL A 49 56.53 -27.56 -18.44
CA VAL A 49 55.70 -27.38 -17.24
C VAL A 49 55.60 -25.89 -16.93
N VAL A 50 54.36 -25.39 -16.92
CA VAL A 50 54.04 -23.99 -16.61
C VAL A 50 53.82 -23.85 -15.09
N PRO A 51 54.53 -22.95 -14.39
CA PRO A 51 54.35 -22.72 -12.96
C PRO A 51 53.01 -22.00 -12.66
N ASP A 52 52.48 -22.17 -11.44
CA ASP A 52 51.23 -21.52 -11.02
C ASP A 52 51.39 -20.00 -10.92
N ALA A 53 50.51 -19.25 -11.59
CA ALA A 53 50.31 -17.83 -11.34
C ALA A 53 49.40 -17.65 -10.10
N SER A 54 49.89 -18.01 -8.91
CA SER A 54 49.16 -17.80 -7.64
C SER A 54 49.93 -16.90 -6.67
N GLY A 55 50.35 -15.72 -7.16
CA GLY A 55 50.83 -14.62 -6.34
C GLY A 55 50.11 -13.33 -6.75
N PRO A 56 49.44 -12.61 -5.85
CA PRO A 56 48.86 -11.32 -6.18
C PRO A 56 50.00 -10.29 -6.29
N GLY A 57 50.30 -9.81 -7.51
CA GLY A 57 51.10 -8.59 -7.68
C GLY A 57 52.25 -8.57 -8.68
N THR A 58 52.34 -9.47 -9.66
CA THR A 58 53.35 -9.34 -10.72
C THR A 58 52.72 -9.32 -12.11
N GLU A 59 52.38 -8.12 -12.58
CA GLU A 59 52.36 -7.83 -14.02
C GLU A 59 53.82 -7.83 -14.48
N GLY A 60 54.29 -8.98 -14.99
CA GLY A 60 55.64 -9.15 -15.48
C GLY A 60 55.83 -10.54 -16.08
N ASN A 61 56.35 -10.59 -17.31
CA ASN A 61 56.62 -11.76 -18.15
C ASN A 61 56.71 -13.09 -17.40
N CYS A 62 55.95 -14.09 -17.86
CA CYS A 62 56.06 -15.49 -17.41
C CYS A 62 57.41 -16.11 -17.87
N THR A 63 58.53 -15.70 -17.27
CA THR A 63 59.89 -16.23 -17.58
C THR A 63 60.20 -17.54 -16.86
N GLY A 64 59.18 -18.29 -16.42
CA GLY A 64 59.32 -19.47 -15.55
C GLY A 64 58.99 -20.82 -16.19
N ILE A 65 58.75 -20.90 -17.50
CA ILE A 65 58.43 -22.17 -18.16
C ILE A 65 59.68 -23.07 -18.20
N ARG A 66 59.61 -24.25 -17.58
CA ARG A 66 60.72 -25.22 -17.58
C ARG A 66 60.44 -26.34 -18.58
N GLU A 67 61.38 -26.58 -19.51
CA GLU A 67 61.36 -27.78 -20.35
C GLU A 67 61.57 -29.01 -19.46
N ALA A 68 60.55 -29.85 -19.35
CA ALA A 68 60.62 -31.07 -18.57
C ALA A 68 61.29 -32.20 -19.36
N ARG A 69 60.86 -32.43 -20.60
CA ARG A 69 61.42 -33.47 -21.48
C ARG A 69 61.29 -33.11 -22.95
N ARG A 70 62.18 -33.70 -23.77
CA ARG A 70 62.08 -33.69 -25.22
C ARG A 70 62.26 -35.10 -25.78
N ARG A 71 61.50 -35.42 -26.83
CA ARG A 71 61.56 -36.72 -27.51
C ARG A 71 61.49 -36.53 -29.01
N GLN A 72 62.47 -37.10 -29.70
CA GLN A 72 62.46 -37.23 -31.15
C GLN A 72 61.80 -38.56 -31.53
N LEU A 73 60.75 -38.51 -32.34
CA LEU A 73 60.16 -39.73 -32.90
C LEU A 73 61.02 -40.24 -34.06
N GLY A 74 61.02 -41.56 -34.28
CA GLY A 74 61.87 -42.21 -35.29
C GLY A 74 61.45 -41.96 -36.76
N SER A 75 60.28 -41.37 -36.99
CA SER A 75 59.88 -40.83 -38.29
C SER A 75 60.48 -39.44 -38.51
N ARG A 76 60.63 -38.99 -39.77
CA ARG A 76 60.97 -37.59 -40.11
C ARG A 76 59.75 -36.75 -40.52
N SER A 77 58.55 -37.21 -40.17
CA SER A 77 57.28 -36.59 -40.56
C SER A 77 56.82 -35.53 -39.55
N PRO A 78 56.23 -34.40 -39.98
CA PRO A 78 55.70 -33.42 -39.04
C PRO A 78 54.64 -34.02 -38.12
N ILE A 79 54.59 -33.54 -36.88
CA ILE A 79 53.52 -33.87 -35.94
C ILE A 79 52.33 -33.00 -36.30
N SER A 80 51.29 -33.62 -36.82
CA SER A 80 50.12 -32.88 -37.31
C SER A 80 49.14 -32.53 -36.20
N GLN A 81 49.04 -33.37 -35.16
CA GLN A 81 48.14 -33.14 -34.04
C GLN A 81 48.62 -33.87 -32.77
N LEU A 82 48.42 -33.22 -31.63
CA LEU A 82 48.63 -33.76 -30.29
C LEU A 82 47.30 -33.77 -29.54
N GLY A 83 47.13 -34.72 -28.61
CA GLY A 83 45.96 -34.79 -27.75
C GLY A 83 46.30 -35.46 -26.43
N ALA A 84 46.06 -34.78 -25.31
CA ALA A 84 46.38 -35.28 -23.99
C ALA A 84 45.16 -35.98 -23.36
N VAL A 85 45.36 -37.20 -22.85
CA VAL A 85 44.35 -37.95 -22.09
C VAL A 85 44.86 -38.13 -20.66
N PRO A 86 44.57 -37.17 -19.75
CA PRO A 86 45.21 -37.08 -18.45
C PRO A 86 44.91 -38.29 -17.57
N PHE A 87 43.67 -38.78 -17.61
CA PHE A 87 43.20 -39.89 -16.78
C PHE A 87 43.88 -41.23 -17.12
N LEU A 88 44.33 -41.39 -18.38
CA LEU A 88 45.04 -42.58 -18.84
C LEU A 88 46.57 -42.37 -18.88
N ASN A 89 47.07 -41.17 -18.56
CA ASN A 89 48.46 -40.76 -18.76
C ASN A 89 48.95 -40.95 -20.21
N HIS A 90 48.06 -40.85 -21.20
CA HIS A 90 48.36 -41.05 -22.62
C HIS A 90 48.46 -39.72 -23.35
N LEU A 91 49.56 -39.49 -24.08
CA LEU A 91 49.71 -38.42 -25.04
C LEU A 91 49.56 -39.03 -26.44
N LEU A 92 48.47 -38.70 -27.11
CA LEU A 92 48.16 -39.15 -28.45
C LEU A 92 48.88 -38.25 -29.45
N VAL A 93 49.59 -38.88 -30.38
CA VAL A 93 50.44 -38.20 -31.36
C VAL A 93 50.10 -38.71 -32.74
N LEU A 94 49.66 -37.79 -33.60
CA LEU A 94 49.44 -38.05 -35.02
C LEU A 94 50.66 -37.61 -35.82
N SER A 95 51.28 -38.57 -36.50
CA SER A 95 52.44 -38.36 -37.37
C SER A 95 52.35 -39.28 -38.58
N ASP A 96 52.60 -38.75 -39.78
CA ASP A 96 52.59 -39.52 -41.04
C ASP A 96 51.28 -40.33 -41.26
N GLY A 97 50.14 -39.72 -40.97
CA GLY A 97 48.83 -40.36 -41.09
C GLY A 97 48.62 -41.56 -40.17
N SER A 98 49.41 -41.65 -39.09
CA SER A 98 49.38 -42.77 -38.15
C SER A 98 49.34 -42.26 -36.71
N LEU A 99 48.33 -42.71 -35.95
CA LEU A 99 48.07 -42.27 -34.58
C LEU A 99 48.71 -43.24 -33.60
N SER A 100 49.58 -42.72 -32.75
CA SER A 100 50.32 -43.47 -31.72
C SER A 100 50.11 -42.87 -30.34
N ALA A 101 50.26 -43.66 -29.29
CA ALA A 101 50.17 -43.21 -27.91
C ALA A 101 51.56 -43.26 -27.24
N LEU A 102 51.92 -42.17 -26.58
CA LEU A 102 53.07 -42.04 -25.71
C LEU A 102 52.59 -41.88 -24.27
N ASN A 103 53.46 -42.13 -23.30
CA ASN A 103 53.20 -41.72 -21.93
C ASN A 103 53.39 -40.19 -21.77
N MET A 104 52.44 -39.51 -21.13
CA MET A 104 52.42 -38.05 -20.99
C MET A 104 53.66 -37.46 -20.33
N PHE A 105 54.21 -38.13 -19.31
CA PHE A 105 55.33 -37.59 -18.53
C PHE A 105 56.70 -38.08 -19.00
N SER A 106 56.79 -39.31 -19.48
CA SER A 106 58.06 -39.90 -19.92
C SER A 106 58.32 -39.73 -21.41
N LEU A 107 57.28 -39.46 -22.22
CA LEU A 107 57.31 -39.44 -23.69
C LEU A 107 57.78 -40.77 -24.32
N GLU A 108 57.66 -41.88 -23.60
CA GLU A 108 57.96 -43.21 -24.12
C GLU A 108 56.76 -43.81 -24.86
N PRO A 109 56.97 -44.49 -26.00
CA PRO A 109 55.88 -45.12 -26.73
C PRO A 109 55.27 -46.26 -25.93
N LEU A 110 53.95 -46.39 -26.00
CA LEU A 110 53.20 -47.44 -25.33
C LEU A 110 53.01 -48.62 -26.29
N PRO A 111 53.80 -49.72 -26.19
CA PRO A 111 53.77 -50.81 -27.17
C PRO A 111 52.48 -51.65 -27.12
N ALA A 112 51.78 -51.67 -25.97
CA ALA A 112 50.48 -52.32 -25.83
C ALA A 112 49.43 -51.73 -26.80
N LEU A 113 49.58 -50.43 -27.08
CA LEU A 113 48.71 -49.63 -27.92
C LEU A 113 49.21 -49.66 -29.38
N ARG A 114 48.69 -50.62 -30.16
CA ARG A 114 49.00 -50.72 -31.60
C ARG A 114 48.60 -49.45 -32.35
N ARG A 115 49.48 -48.99 -33.25
CA ARG A 115 49.29 -47.77 -34.03
C ARG A 115 48.09 -47.88 -34.99
N ILE A 116 47.19 -46.89 -34.96
CA ILE A 116 46.09 -46.77 -35.94
C ILE A 116 46.63 -46.11 -37.20
N ARG A 117 46.36 -46.71 -38.38
CA ARG A 117 46.85 -46.22 -39.69
C ARG A 117 45.74 -45.52 -40.46
N SER A 118 46.13 -44.63 -41.37
CA SER A 118 45.22 -43.88 -42.26
C SER A 118 44.31 -42.91 -41.51
N VAL A 119 44.84 -42.23 -40.49
CA VAL A 119 44.16 -41.17 -39.73
C VAL A 119 44.57 -39.82 -40.29
N SER A 120 43.60 -38.98 -40.66
CA SER A 120 43.81 -37.62 -41.16
C SER A 120 43.92 -36.61 -40.02
N PHE A 121 43.00 -36.70 -39.05
CA PHE A 121 42.95 -35.92 -37.81
C PHE A 121 42.05 -36.67 -36.81
N PHE A 122 42.10 -36.27 -35.55
CA PHE A 122 41.30 -36.89 -34.49
C PHE A 122 40.68 -35.86 -33.55
N CYS A 123 39.66 -36.27 -32.80
CA CYS A 123 39.09 -35.49 -31.70
C CYS A 123 38.88 -36.40 -30.49
N LEU A 124 39.01 -35.83 -29.30
CA LEU A 124 38.81 -36.52 -28.04
C LEU A 124 37.52 -36.02 -27.40
N HIS A 125 36.69 -36.95 -26.92
CA HIS A 125 35.52 -36.63 -26.12
C HIS A 125 35.68 -37.15 -24.69
N GLY A 126 35.44 -36.29 -23.71
CA GLY A 126 35.59 -36.60 -22.28
C GLY A 126 34.62 -37.71 -21.84
N ALA A 127 35.11 -38.65 -21.03
CA ALA A 127 34.39 -39.88 -20.68
C ALA A 127 32.98 -39.65 -20.07
N ALA A 128 32.05 -40.50 -20.50
CA ALA A 128 30.73 -40.65 -19.91
C ALA A 128 30.84 -40.93 -18.40
N ALA A 129 30.19 -40.09 -17.60
CA ALA A 129 29.96 -40.38 -16.20
C ALA A 129 28.94 -41.52 -16.07
N SER A 130 29.26 -42.43 -15.14
CA SER A 130 28.43 -43.50 -14.56
C SER A 130 28.26 -44.80 -15.38
N ASP A 131 28.72 -45.89 -14.75
CA ASP A 131 28.24 -47.28 -14.87
C ASP A 131 29.06 -48.33 -15.65
N GLN A 132 30.32 -48.07 -16.01
CA GLN A 132 31.24 -49.12 -16.48
C GLN A 132 32.51 -49.28 -15.60
N PRO A 133 33.00 -50.51 -15.36
CA PRO A 133 34.10 -50.80 -14.43
C PRO A 133 35.50 -50.42 -14.95
N THR A 134 35.64 -49.96 -16.20
CA THR A 134 36.92 -49.54 -16.79
C THR A 134 36.83 -48.12 -17.35
N PRO A 135 37.72 -47.18 -16.95
CA PRO A 135 37.72 -45.84 -17.52
C PRO A 135 38.09 -45.91 -19.00
N MET A 136 37.14 -45.57 -19.87
CA MET A 136 37.30 -45.54 -21.32
C MET A 136 37.08 -44.11 -21.81
N VAL A 137 37.96 -43.62 -22.67
CA VAL A 137 37.81 -42.34 -23.37
C VAL A 137 37.46 -42.62 -24.82
N GLU A 138 36.50 -41.88 -25.35
CA GLU A 138 36.11 -42.04 -26.76
C GLU A 138 36.99 -41.15 -27.64
N LEU A 139 37.61 -41.79 -28.62
CA LEU A 139 38.46 -41.18 -29.61
C LEU A 139 37.80 -41.28 -30.98
N PHE A 140 37.64 -40.14 -31.62
CA PHE A 140 37.08 -40.04 -32.96
C PHE A 140 38.23 -39.84 -33.94
N THR A 141 38.46 -40.81 -34.82
CA THR A 141 39.50 -40.71 -35.86
C THR A 141 38.85 -40.57 -37.23
N ALA A 142 39.16 -39.50 -37.94
CA ALA A 142 38.73 -39.32 -39.32
C ALA A 142 39.75 -39.93 -40.29
N SER A 143 39.26 -40.60 -41.34
CA SER A 143 40.08 -41.16 -42.40
C SER A 143 39.63 -40.65 -43.76
N ALA A 144 40.44 -39.80 -44.41
CA ALA A 144 40.20 -39.39 -45.79
C ALA A 144 40.23 -40.58 -46.77
N ARG A 145 41.11 -41.56 -46.51
CA ARG A 145 41.25 -42.76 -47.35
C ARG A 145 40.03 -43.68 -47.27
N ARG A 146 39.46 -43.87 -46.08
CA ARG A 146 38.27 -44.72 -45.88
C ARG A 146 36.96 -43.96 -46.04
N ARG A 147 37.00 -42.62 -46.13
CA ARG A 147 35.82 -41.73 -46.12
C ARG A 147 34.89 -42.07 -44.96
N ALA A 148 35.45 -42.17 -43.76
CA ALA A 148 34.72 -42.57 -42.56
C ALA A 148 35.31 -41.93 -41.30
N VAL A 149 34.47 -41.79 -40.27
CA VAL A 149 34.90 -41.50 -38.90
C VAL A 149 34.76 -42.78 -38.08
N SER A 150 35.87 -43.29 -37.57
CA SER A 150 35.89 -44.45 -36.67
C SER A 150 35.92 -43.97 -35.22
N ILE A 151 35.00 -44.48 -34.41
CA ILE A 151 34.87 -44.22 -32.98
C ILE A 151 35.59 -45.36 -32.25
N HIS A 152 36.65 -45.01 -31.53
CA HIS A 152 37.47 -45.95 -30.77
C HIS A 152 37.30 -45.70 -29.27
N GLY A 153 37.09 -46.76 -28.51
CA GLY A 153 37.25 -46.76 -27.06
C GLY A 153 38.73 -46.90 -26.71
N VAL A 154 39.30 -45.89 -26.05
CA VAL A 154 40.67 -45.88 -25.57
C VAL A 154 40.67 -46.32 -24.11
N SER A 155 41.34 -47.45 -23.85
CA SER A 155 41.60 -47.96 -22.50
C SER A 155 43.12 -47.88 -22.20
N VAL A 156 43.52 -48.34 -21.02
CA VAL A 156 44.94 -48.28 -20.59
C VAL A 156 45.86 -49.10 -21.51
N ASP A 157 45.42 -50.25 -22.02
CA ASP A 157 46.27 -51.22 -22.72
C ASP A 157 45.82 -51.58 -24.14
N ARG A 158 44.62 -51.17 -24.58
CA ARG A 158 44.12 -51.40 -25.96
C ARG A 158 43.20 -50.29 -26.48
N TRP A 159 43.05 -50.24 -27.80
CA TRP A 159 42.07 -49.42 -28.52
C TRP A 159 41.05 -50.39 -29.12
N GLU A 160 39.77 -50.17 -28.86
CA GLU A 160 38.67 -50.98 -29.36
C GLU A 160 37.85 -50.14 -30.34
N CYS A 161 37.67 -50.59 -31.58
CA CYS A 161 36.81 -49.88 -32.53
C CYS A 161 35.35 -50.19 -32.20
N LEU A 162 34.62 -49.20 -31.68
CA LEU A 162 33.23 -49.35 -31.23
C LEU A 162 32.26 -49.20 -32.40
N ARG A 163 32.50 -48.22 -33.29
CA ARG A 163 31.60 -47.92 -34.41
C ARG A 163 32.38 -47.24 -35.55
N GLU A 164 31.94 -47.44 -36.78
CA GLU A 164 32.44 -46.71 -37.95
C GLU A 164 31.28 -46.03 -38.67
N VAL A 165 31.38 -44.71 -38.84
CA VAL A 165 30.38 -43.87 -39.53
C VAL A 165 30.91 -43.56 -40.92
N ALA A 166 30.27 -44.12 -41.94
CA ALA A 166 30.62 -43.86 -43.33
C ALA A 166 30.19 -42.45 -43.76
N LEU A 167 31.06 -41.74 -44.47
CA LEU A 167 30.82 -40.41 -44.99
C LEU A 167 30.76 -40.44 -46.52
N PRO A 168 29.98 -39.55 -47.14
CA PRO A 168 29.88 -39.48 -48.60
C PRO A 168 31.19 -39.00 -49.26
N GLN A 169 31.95 -38.14 -48.56
CA GLN A 169 33.17 -37.49 -49.04
C GLN A 169 34.26 -37.52 -47.96
N GLU A 170 35.46 -37.01 -48.27
CA GLU A 170 36.55 -36.93 -47.29
C GLU A 170 36.21 -35.92 -46.18
N PRO A 171 36.39 -36.29 -44.89
CA PRO A 171 36.20 -35.35 -43.79
C PRO A 171 37.32 -34.30 -43.79
N LEU A 172 36.95 -33.03 -43.56
CA LEU A 172 37.85 -31.88 -43.47
C LEU A 172 38.04 -31.40 -42.03
N ALA A 173 36.98 -31.39 -41.24
CA ALA A 173 36.99 -31.04 -39.81
C ALA A 173 35.92 -31.85 -39.07
N LEU A 174 36.11 -32.07 -37.77
CA LEU A 174 35.13 -32.78 -36.93
C LEU A 174 35.18 -32.23 -35.50
N ALA A 175 34.01 -32.16 -34.86
CA ALA A 175 33.88 -31.90 -33.42
C ALA A 175 32.79 -32.80 -32.85
N VAL A 176 32.90 -33.10 -31.55
CA VAL A 176 31.97 -33.96 -30.84
C VAL A 176 31.58 -33.30 -29.54
N ASP A 177 30.27 -33.22 -29.31
CA ASP A 177 29.75 -32.87 -28.00
C ASP A 177 28.44 -33.63 -27.72
N GLY A 178 28.34 -34.18 -26.50
CA GLY A 178 27.25 -35.06 -26.09
C GLY A 178 27.00 -36.23 -27.04
N SER A 179 25.74 -36.38 -27.45
CA SER A 179 25.25 -37.40 -28.39
C SER A 179 25.47 -37.03 -29.86
N CYS A 180 25.99 -35.84 -30.16
CA CYS A 180 26.10 -35.32 -31.52
C CYS A 180 27.55 -35.32 -32.03
N LEU A 181 27.76 -35.86 -33.23
CA LEU A 181 29.00 -35.79 -33.99
C LEU A 181 28.81 -34.83 -35.17
N CYS A 182 29.50 -33.69 -35.17
CA CYS A 182 29.49 -32.76 -36.29
C CYS A 182 30.71 -32.97 -37.19
N VAL A 183 30.48 -33.17 -38.49
CA VAL A 183 31.53 -33.40 -39.48
C VAL A 183 31.35 -32.47 -40.66
N ALA A 184 32.43 -31.81 -41.07
CA ALA A 184 32.50 -31.08 -42.32
C ALA A 184 33.12 -31.93 -43.42
N VAL A 185 32.49 -31.97 -44.59
CA VAL A 185 33.07 -32.48 -45.84
C VAL A 185 33.28 -31.31 -46.82
N SER A 186 33.84 -31.56 -48.00
CA SER A 186 34.20 -30.49 -48.94
C SER A 186 33.09 -29.56 -49.41
N ASP A 187 31.82 -29.97 -49.37
CA ASP A 187 30.70 -29.17 -49.89
C ASP A 187 29.60 -28.89 -48.85
N ARG A 188 29.65 -29.49 -47.65
CA ARG A 188 28.58 -29.33 -46.63
C ARG A 188 29.00 -29.79 -45.23
N TYR A 189 28.18 -29.44 -44.24
CA TYR A 189 28.28 -29.95 -42.88
C TYR A 189 27.19 -30.99 -42.60
N PHE A 190 27.51 -32.00 -41.80
CA PHE A 190 26.57 -33.01 -41.33
C PHE A 190 26.60 -33.10 -39.81
N LEU A 191 25.43 -33.36 -39.23
CA LEU A 191 25.28 -33.72 -37.83
C LEU A 191 24.84 -35.18 -37.76
N HIS A 192 25.60 -36.02 -37.08
CA HIS A 192 25.28 -37.43 -36.89
C HIS A 192 24.95 -37.69 -35.43
N ASP A 193 23.73 -38.19 -35.18
CA ASP A 193 23.31 -38.62 -33.85
C ASP A 193 23.88 -40.00 -33.54
N ARG A 194 24.63 -40.07 -32.44
CA ARG A 194 25.34 -41.27 -31.99
C ARG A 194 24.41 -42.30 -31.36
N GLU A 195 23.28 -41.89 -30.77
CA GLU A 195 22.33 -42.79 -30.14
C GLU A 195 21.29 -43.29 -31.13
N GLY A 196 20.67 -42.39 -31.89
CA GLY A 196 19.64 -42.71 -32.88
C GLY A 196 20.16 -43.15 -34.26
N GLY A 197 21.44 -42.91 -34.57
CA GLY A 197 22.05 -43.28 -35.85
C GLY A 197 21.57 -42.46 -37.06
N ALA A 198 20.76 -41.42 -36.83
CA ALA A 198 20.29 -40.52 -37.86
C ALA A 198 21.39 -39.53 -38.27
N THR A 199 21.51 -39.26 -39.56
CA THR A 199 22.40 -38.22 -40.09
C THR A 199 21.55 -37.10 -40.68
N LEU A 200 21.79 -35.88 -40.22
CA LEU A 200 21.15 -34.66 -40.71
C LEU A 200 22.15 -33.85 -41.54
N ASP A 201 21.81 -33.65 -42.80
CA ASP A 201 22.50 -32.70 -43.68
C ASP A 201 22.16 -31.27 -43.23
N LEU A 202 23.17 -30.45 -42.96
CA LEU A 202 22.98 -29.03 -42.66
C LEU A 202 22.97 -28.23 -43.97
N PHE A 203 23.81 -27.19 -44.08
CA PHE A 203 23.90 -26.34 -45.25
C PHE A 203 25.18 -26.59 -46.07
N PRO A 204 25.16 -26.37 -47.40
CA PRO A 204 26.33 -26.45 -48.24
C PRO A 204 27.28 -25.25 -48.03
N HIS A 205 28.58 -25.45 -48.28
CA HIS A 205 29.61 -24.41 -48.19
C HIS A 205 30.64 -24.50 -49.32
N ASP A 206 31.13 -23.35 -49.80
CA ASP A 206 32.17 -23.23 -50.83
C ASP A 206 33.52 -22.79 -50.23
N LEU A 207 33.86 -23.30 -49.05
CA LEU A 207 35.09 -22.92 -48.34
C LEU A 207 36.32 -23.66 -48.91
N PRO A 208 37.50 -23.01 -48.96
CA PRO A 208 38.73 -23.72 -49.28
C PRO A 208 39.03 -24.77 -48.20
N LYS A 209 39.64 -25.90 -48.58
CA LYS A 209 39.92 -27.04 -47.66
C LYS A 209 40.65 -26.66 -46.35
N GLN A 210 41.39 -25.55 -46.34
CA GLN A 210 42.13 -25.03 -45.18
C GLN A 210 41.33 -24.08 -44.28
N GLY A 211 40.13 -23.67 -44.68
CA GLY A 211 39.31 -22.67 -43.99
C GLY A 211 37.98 -23.22 -43.48
N VAL A 212 37.85 -24.54 -43.31
CA VAL A 212 36.65 -25.18 -42.76
C VAL A 212 36.85 -25.38 -41.26
N ILE A 213 36.03 -24.72 -40.45
CA ILE A 213 36.12 -24.78 -38.98
C ILE A 213 34.87 -25.48 -38.44
N VAL A 214 35.10 -26.47 -37.57
CA VAL A 214 34.09 -27.11 -36.75
C VAL A 214 34.67 -27.21 -35.35
N ASP A 215 34.01 -26.59 -34.37
CA ASP A 215 34.42 -26.68 -32.97
C ASP A 215 33.18 -26.80 -32.07
N ALA A 216 33.32 -27.40 -30.89
CA ALA A 216 32.24 -27.49 -29.92
C ALA A 216 32.40 -26.36 -28.88
N ILE A 217 31.37 -25.53 -28.71
CA ILE A 217 31.43 -24.33 -27.84
C ILE A 217 30.71 -24.56 -26.50
N GLY A 218 29.75 -25.48 -26.48
CA GLY A 218 28.90 -25.78 -25.33
C GLY A 218 28.10 -27.06 -25.54
N LYS A 219 27.23 -27.40 -24.56
CA LYS A 219 26.39 -28.61 -24.62
C LYS A 219 25.49 -28.59 -25.87
N GLU A 220 25.74 -29.50 -26.79
CA GLU A 220 25.09 -29.65 -28.09
C GLU A 220 25.21 -28.41 -29.01
N GLU A 221 26.22 -27.57 -28.79
CA GLU A 221 26.46 -26.34 -29.55
C GLU A 221 27.77 -26.43 -30.35
N PHE A 222 27.66 -26.30 -31.68
CA PHE A 222 28.80 -26.35 -32.60
C PHE A 222 29.01 -25.00 -33.31
N LEU A 223 30.26 -24.56 -33.39
CA LEU A 223 30.72 -23.46 -34.22
C LEU A 223 30.89 -23.95 -35.66
N LEU A 224 30.10 -23.40 -36.59
CA LEU A 224 30.18 -23.72 -38.02
C LEU A 224 30.35 -22.45 -38.84
N GLN A 225 31.06 -22.54 -39.95
CA GLN A 225 31.28 -21.42 -40.86
C GLN A 225 30.26 -21.44 -42.01
N GLY A 226 29.31 -20.50 -41.99
CA GLY A 226 28.25 -20.34 -42.99
C GLY A 226 28.50 -19.22 -44.02
N PRO A 227 27.69 -19.16 -45.10
CA PRO A 227 27.75 -18.10 -46.10
C PRO A 227 27.22 -16.77 -45.53
N GLY A 228 28.15 -15.91 -45.10
CA GLY A 228 27.85 -14.61 -44.50
C GLY A 228 27.90 -14.63 -42.97
N SER A 229 29.09 -14.35 -42.43
CA SER A 229 29.37 -13.96 -41.03
C SER A 229 28.72 -14.78 -39.90
N LEU A 230 29.56 -15.60 -39.24
CA LEU A 230 29.52 -16.08 -37.84
C LEU A 230 28.17 -15.98 -37.09
N VAL A 231 27.56 -17.15 -36.84
CA VAL A 231 26.51 -17.31 -35.82
C VAL A 231 27.14 -17.96 -34.58
N VAL A 232 27.05 -17.27 -33.43
CA VAL A 232 27.44 -17.76 -32.10
C VAL A 232 26.22 -17.57 -31.19
N GLY A 233 25.67 -18.68 -30.68
CA GLY A 233 24.81 -18.69 -29.50
C GLY A 233 25.65 -19.21 -28.33
N GLY A 234 25.61 -18.54 -27.18
CA GLY A 234 26.45 -18.85 -26.03
C GLY A 234 25.72 -19.63 -24.94
N GLY A 235 26.33 -20.72 -24.48
CA GLY A 235 25.93 -21.48 -23.30
C GLY A 235 27.07 -22.35 -22.76
N PRO A 236 27.09 -22.71 -21.47
CA PRO A 236 28.31 -22.87 -20.69
C PRO A 236 28.88 -24.30 -20.64
N GLY A 237 30.21 -24.37 -20.49
CA GLY A 237 30.87 -25.42 -19.71
C GLY A 237 31.99 -26.16 -20.42
N GLY A 238 33.22 -26.00 -19.93
CA GLY A 238 34.32 -26.89 -20.31
C GLY A 238 35.69 -26.34 -19.96
N CYS A 239 36.20 -26.74 -18.78
CA CYS A 239 37.61 -26.71 -18.34
C CYS A 239 38.37 -25.37 -18.39
N GLY A 240 39.03 -25.04 -17.27
CA GLY A 240 39.97 -23.92 -17.16
C GLY A 240 41.23 -24.12 -18.02
N ALA A 241 41.09 -24.00 -19.33
CA ALA A 241 42.17 -23.87 -20.28
C ALA A 241 42.26 -22.40 -20.70
N PHE A 242 43.40 -21.78 -20.44
CA PHE A 242 43.73 -20.48 -21.02
C PHE A 242 43.71 -20.63 -22.55
N PRO A 243 43.00 -19.78 -23.33
CA PRO A 243 43.15 -19.79 -24.77
C PRO A 243 44.58 -19.38 -25.11
N LEU A 244 45.36 -20.36 -25.55
CA LEU A 244 46.72 -20.20 -26.05
C LEU A 244 46.64 -19.96 -27.56
N CYS A 245 47.22 -18.86 -28.03
CA CYS A 245 47.29 -18.53 -29.45
C CYS A 245 48.75 -18.41 -29.86
N ALA A 246 49.17 -19.17 -30.86
CA ALA A 246 50.45 -18.92 -31.53
C ALA A 246 50.22 -17.86 -32.62
N ASP A 247 50.92 -16.74 -32.52
CA ASP A 247 50.76 -15.59 -33.45
C ASP A 247 51.78 -15.65 -34.61
N SER A 248 52.87 -16.42 -34.44
CA SER A 248 53.89 -16.68 -35.46
C SER A 248 54.50 -18.10 -35.28
N GLU A 249 55.19 -18.64 -36.30
CA GLU A 249 55.88 -19.96 -36.21
C GLU A 249 56.91 -20.06 -35.04
N GLU A 250 57.15 -18.95 -34.33
CA GLU A 250 58.20 -18.77 -33.31
C GLU A 250 57.68 -18.28 -31.93
N GLU A 251 56.44 -17.79 -31.82
CA GLU A 251 55.90 -17.17 -30.59
C GLU A 251 54.55 -17.77 -30.13
N VAL A 252 54.44 -18.03 -28.82
CA VAL A 252 53.21 -18.50 -28.17
C VAL A 252 52.73 -17.46 -27.16
N HIS A 253 51.50 -16.98 -27.31
CA HIS A 253 50.84 -16.02 -26.40
C HIS A 253 49.70 -16.69 -25.62
N SER A 254 49.51 -16.26 -24.37
CA SER A 254 48.32 -16.53 -23.55
C SER A 254 47.41 -15.31 -23.53
N LEU A 255 46.12 -15.50 -23.77
CA LEU A 255 45.13 -14.44 -23.62
C LEU A 255 44.49 -14.49 -22.23
N SER A 256 44.53 -13.36 -21.51
CA SER A 256 43.86 -13.22 -20.20
C SER A 256 42.69 -12.22 -20.30
N PRO A 257 41.52 -12.52 -19.70
CA PRO A 257 40.39 -11.60 -19.71
C PRO A 257 40.63 -10.37 -18.83
N VAL A 258 40.24 -9.18 -19.31
CA VAL A 258 40.30 -7.94 -18.51
C VAL A 258 39.21 -7.95 -17.44
N ALA A 259 39.55 -7.54 -16.21
CA ALA A 259 38.61 -7.46 -15.11
C ALA A 259 37.37 -6.59 -15.46
N MET A 260 36.18 -7.11 -15.15
CA MET A 260 34.89 -6.53 -15.56
C MET A 260 34.69 -5.08 -15.11
N GLU A 261 35.13 -4.73 -13.90
CA GLU A 261 35.03 -3.37 -13.38
C GLU A 261 35.75 -2.34 -14.26
N LYS A 262 36.90 -2.71 -14.83
CA LYS A 262 37.66 -1.83 -15.74
C LYS A 262 36.93 -1.67 -17.07
N GLN A 263 36.28 -2.73 -17.56
CA GLN A 263 35.48 -2.68 -18.78
C GLN A 263 34.24 -1.78 -18.61
N ILE A 264 33.51 -1.91 -17.49
CA ILE A 264 32.35 -1.07 -17.17
C ILE A 264 32.77 0.40 -17.06
N LYS A 265 33.85 0.70 -16.33
CA LYS A 265 34.36 2.08 -16.21
C LYS A 265 34.76 2.67 -17.58
N ALA A 266 35.37 1.87 -18.45
CA ALA A 266 35.74 2.30 -19.80
C ALA A 266 34.51 2.57 -20.68
N LEU A 267 33.48 1.71 -20.61
CA LEU A 267 32.23 1.91 -21.34
C LEU A 267 31.52 3.19 -20.89
N VAL A 268 31.39 3.39 -19.57
CA VAL A 268 30.80 4.60 -18.98
C VAL A 268 31.58 5.86 -19.40
N ALA A 269 32.91 5.83 -19.33
CA ALA A 269 33.76 6.95 -19.76
C ALA A 269 33.60 7.28 -21.26
N SER A 270 33.30 6.27 -22.09
CA SER A 270 33.04 6.44 -23.52
C SER A 270 31.60 6.83 -23.88
N LYS A 271 30.75 7.13 -22.89
CA LYS A 271 29.31 7.45 -23.05
C LYS A 271 28.45 6.32 -23.64
N ARG A 272 28.98 5.10 -23.73
CA ARG A 272 28.26 3.89 -24.21
C ARG A 272 27.61 3.16 -23.04
N VAL A 273 26.68 3.85 -22.36
CA VAL A 273 26.06 3.38 -21.11
C VAL A 273 25.06 2.24 -21.31
N ASP A 274 24.39 2.20 -22.46
CA ASP A 274 23.42 1.15 -22.78
C ASP A 274 24.14 -0.20 -22.98
N GLU A 275 25.28 -0.20 -23.67
CA GLU A 275 26.12 -1.39 -23.82
C GLU A 275 26.72 -1.87 -22.49
N ALA A 276 26.98 -0.95 -21.55
CA ALA A 276 27.42 -1.32 -20.20
C ALA A 276 26.31 -2.03 -19.42
N LEU A 277 25.05 -1.60 -19.58
CA LEU A 277 23.90 -2.26 -18.97
C LEU A 277 23.68 -3.65 -19.59
N ASP A 278 23.76 -3.77 -20.91
CA ASP A 278 23.64 -5.05 -21.63
C ASP A 278 24.75 -6.01 -21.20
N PHE A 279 25.98 -5.51 -21.05
CA PHE A 279 27.11 -6.29 -20.54
C PHE A 279 26.85 -6.83 -19.13
N VAL A 280 26.39 -6.00 -18.19
CA VAL A 280 26.07 -6.45 -16.83
C VAL A 280 24.91 -7.43 -16.82
N GLN A 281 23.89 -7.24 -17.66
CA GLN A 281 22.77 -8.17 -17.80
C GLN A 281 23.21 -9.54 -18.33
N GLY A 282 24.09 -9.56 -19.33
CA GLY A 282 24.66 -10.79 -19.88
C GLY A 282 25.49 -11.59 -18.87
N VAL A 283 26.08 -10.90 -17.90
CA VAL A 283 26.95 -11.50 -16.87
C VAL A 283 26.20 -11.87 -15.58
N LYS A 284 24.87 -11.69 -15.54
CA LYS A 284 24.03 -11.97 -14.36
C LYS A 284 24.15 -13.39 -13.82
N SER A 285 24.34 -14.39 -14.68
CA SER A 285 24.48 -15.80 -14.28
C SER A 285 25.83 -16.14 -13.65
N LEU A 286 26.85 -15.29 -13.86
CA LEU A 286 28.23 -15.52 -13.42
C LEU A 286 28.54 -14.86 -12.06
N LEU A 287 27.68 -13.95 -11.59
CA LEU A 287 27.88 -13.19 -10.36
C LEU A 287 27.03 -13.72 -9.22
N SER A 288 27.53 -13.53 -7.99
CA SER A 288 26.69 -13.72 -6.81
C SER A 288 25.50 -12.75 -6.86
N LYS A 289 24.37 -13.15 -6.28
CA LYS A 289 23.15 -12.33 -6.27
C LYS A 289 23.38 -10.94 -5.66
N ASP A 290 24.23 -10.84 -4.65
CA ASP A 290 24.48 -9.58 -3.94
C ASP A 290 25.46 -8.68 -4.71
N THR A 291 26.52 -9.25 -5.26
CA THR A 291 27.47 -8.51 -6.12
C THR A 291 26.77 -7.95 -7.36
N TYR A 292 25.91 -8.74 -8.01
CA TYR A 292 25.12 -8.30 -9.15
C TYR A 292 24.18 -7.15 -8.77
N LYS A 293 23.46 -7.26 -7.64
CA LYS A 293 22.53 -6.21 -7.18
C LYS A 293 23.25 -4.88 -6.97
N VAL A 294 24.40 -4.88 -6.29
CA VAL A 294 25.16 -3.65 -6.03
C VAL A 294 25.70 -3.05 -7.32
N LEU A 295 26.31 -3.86 -8.19
CA LEU A 295 26.85 -3.40 -9.47
C LEU A 295 25.75 -2.85 -10.40
N HIS A 296 24.66 -3.59 -10.54
CA HIS A 296 23.51 -3.18 -11.35
C HIS A 296 22.88 -1.90 -10.80
N LYS A 297 22.73 -1.77 -9.47
CA LYS A 297 22.24 -0.56 -8.80
C LYS A 297 23.09 0.65 -9.18
N ASN A 298 24.40 0.58 -8.92
CA ASN A 298 25.33 1.68 -9.14
C ASN A 298 25.42 2.07 -10.63
N LEU A 299 25.44 1.09 -11.53
CA LEU A 299 25.43 1.35 -12.97
C LEU A 299 24.12 2.01 -13.42
N THR A 300 22.97 1.54 -12.93
CA THR A 300 21.67 2.13 -13.26
C THR A 300 21.60 3.59 -12.80
N CYS A 301 22.07 3.91 -11.59
CA CYS A 301 22.19 5.29 -11.10
C CYS A 301 23.12 6.12 -11.99
N THR A 302 24.27 5.56 -12.40
CA THR A 302 25.23 6.25 -13.27
C THR A 302 24.64 6.56 -14.64
N VAL A 303 23.89 5.63 -15.23
CA VAL A 303 23.12 5.86 -16.47
C VAL A 303 22.12 6.99 -16.27
N GLY A 304 21.39 6.99 -15.14
CA GLY A 304 20.50 8.08 -14.76
C GLY A 304 21.18 9.45 -14.75
N PHE A 305 22.35 9.57 -14.13
CA PHE A 305 23.12 10.83 -14.11
C PHE A 305 23.59 11.26 -15.50
N VAL A 306 24.04 10.32 -16.35
CA VAL A 306 24.44 10.65 -17.73
C VAL A 306 23.23 11.20 -18.51
N LYS A 307 22.06 10.57 -18.40
CA LYS A 307 20.82 11.04 -19.05
C LYS A 307 20.32 12.37 -18.47
N PHE A 308 20.49 12.58 -17.16
CA PHE A 308 20.16 13.82 -16.47
C PHE A 308 20.95 15.02 -17.02
N TYR A 309 22.28 14.91 -17.14
CA TYR A 309 23.11 15.98 -17.72
C TYR A 309 22.91 16.18 -19.23
N GLN A 310 22.34 15.18 -19.91
CA GLN A 310 21.87 15.25 -21.31
C GLN A 310 20.46 15.84 -21.46
N GLU A 311 19.81 16.27 -20.37
CA GLU A 311 18.44 16.83 -20.35
C GLU A 311 17.34 15.82 -20.77
N SER A 312 17.66 14.53 -20.76
CA SER A 312 16.71 13.42 -20.97
C SER A 312 16.04 13.07 -19.64
N PHE A 313 15.21 14.00 -19.15
CA PHE A 313 14.63 13.96 -17.80
C PHE A 313 13.72 12.76 -17.51
N PRO A 314 12.80 12.33 -18.41
CA PRO A 314 11.94 11.17 -18.13
C PRO A 314 12.74 9.87 -17.95
N GLU A 315 13.73 9.64 -18.80
CA GLU A 315 14.62 8.47 -18.76
C GLU A 315 15.49 8.52 -17.51
N ALA A 316 16.07 9.69 -17.19
CA ALA A 316 16.85 9.89 -15.97
C ALA A 316 16.03 9.54 -14.72
N LYS A 317 14.78 10.04 -14.63
CA LYS A 317 13.85 9.74 -13.54
C LYS A 317 13.61 8.25 -13.39
N TYR A 318 13.30 7.56 -14.50
CA TYR A 318 13.09 6.11 -14.51
C TYR A 318 14.31 5.36 -13.97
N HIS A 319 15.51 5.74 -14.41
CA HIS A 319 16.74 5.10 -13.96
C HIS A 319 17.06 5.38 -12.48
N PHE A 320 16.80 6.58 -11.96
CA PHE A 320 16.98 6.88 -10.55
C PHE A 320 16.03 6.09 -9.65
N ILE A 321 14.75 6.01 -10.03
CA ILE A 321 13.77 5.21 -9.29
C ILE A 321 14.11 3.72 -9.39
N LYS A 322 14.43 3.19 -10.57
CA LYS A 322 14.84 1.78 -10.72
C LYS A 322 16.13 1.45 -9.98
N GLY A 323 17.06 2.41 -9.94
CA GLY A 323 18.35 2.32 -9.28
C GLY A 323 18.30 2.51 -7.76
N ASN A 324 17.15 2.85 -7.16
CA ASN A 324 17.05 3.16 -5.73
C ASN A 324 18.13 4.16 -5.28
N LEU A 325 18.27 5.24 -6.05
CA LEU A 325 19.19 6.35 -5.75
C LEU A 325 18.72 7.07 -4.49
N ASP A 326 19.67 7.46 -3.64
CA ASP A 326 19.37 8.32 -2.50
C ASP A 326 18.97 9.73 -3.01
N PRO A 327 17.77 10.23 -2.70
CA PRO A 327 17.29 11.55 -3.18
C PRO A 327 18.23 12.70 -2.83
N ARG A 328 18.97 12.59 -1.73
CA ARG A 328 19.93 13.62 -1.29
C ARG A 328 21.01 13.88 -2.32
N GLU A 329 21.40 12.86 -3.10
CA GLU A 329 22.38 12.99 -4.19
C GLU A 329 21.93 13.99 -5.26
N ILE A 330 20.61 14.10 -5.50
CA ILE A 330 20.06 15.07 -6.45
C ILE A 330 19.81 16.41 -5.77
N ILE A 331 19.31 16.42 -4.52
CA ILE A 331 19.04 17.64 -3.75
C ILE A 331 20.31 18.47 -3.59
N THR A 332 21.46 17.85 -3.28
CA THR A 332 22.76 18.53 -3.12
C THR A 332 23.26 19.23 -4.37
N LEU A 333 22.75 18.86 -5.55
CA LEU A 333 23.15 19.53 -6.79
C LEU A 333 22.54 20.94 -6.92
N TYR A 334 21.53 21.28 -6.11
CA TYR A 334 20.84 22.56 -6.19
C TYR A 334 21.39 23.53 -5.12
N PRO A 335 21.95 24.68 -5.51
CA PRO A 335 22.68 25.56 -4.59
C PRO A 335 21.81 26.21 -3.49
N ASP A 336 20.49 26.23 -3.68
CA ASP A 336 19.53 26.79 -2.72
C ASP A 336 18.94 25.72 -1.78
N LEU A 337 19.30 24.45 -1.98
CA LEU A 337 18.85 23.30 -1.20
C LEU A 337 20.04 22.58 -0.55
N TYR A 338 20.07 22.56 0.77
CA TYR A 338 21.06 21.82 1.54
C TYR A 338 20.35 20.69 2.28
N PRO A 339 20.85 19.44 2.19
CA PRO A 339 20.38 18.39 3.07
C PRO A 339 20.73 18.77 4.52
N VAL A 340 19.87 18.39 5.44
CA VAL A 340 19.99 18.67 6.88
C VAL A 340 21.04 17.75 7.50
N CYS A 341 21.23 16.55 6.96
CA CYS A 341 22.25 15.63 7.45
C CYS A 341 23.66 16.11 7.05
N GLU A 342 24.39 16.73 7.98
CA GLU A 342 25.77 17.21 7.80
C GLU A 342 26.78 16.08 7.47
N ASP A 343 26.45 14.83 7.82
CA ASP A 343 27.31 13.65 7.58
C ASP A 343 27.13 13.03 6.18
N PHE A 344 26.21 13.54 5.36
CA PHE A 344 25.96 12.99 4.04
C PHE A 344 27.07 13.37 3.05
N ILE A 345 27.86 12.38 2.65
CA ILE A 345 28.89 12.52 1.61
C ILE A 345 28.33 11.94 0.31
N SER A 346 28.13 12.79 -0.70
CA SER A 346 27.74 12.37 -2.05
C SER A 346 28.73 11.35 -2.61
N GLN A 347 28.23 10.17 -2.99
CA GLN A 347 29.05 9.09 -3.54
C GLN A 347 29.12 9.16 -5.06
N HIS A 348 28.22 9.91 -5.70
CA HIS A 348 28.02 9.93 -7.15
C HIS A 348 28.56 11.18 -7.86
N ALA A 349 29.35 12.01 -7.17
CA ALA A 349 29.94 13.25 -7.69
C ALA A 349 30.92 13.08 -8.89
N ALA A 350 31.19 11.86 -9.36
CA ALA A 350 32.23 11.56 -10.34
C ALA A 350 31.70 11.06 -11.70
N VAL A 351 30.60 11.61 -12.21
CA VAL A 351 30.25 11.42 -13.63
C VAL A 351 31.04 12.43 -14.45
N PHE A 352 31.83 11.95 -15.42
CA PHE A 352 32.75 12.76 -16.25
C PHE A 352 32.14 13.99 -16.96
N ASN A 353 30.80 14.13 -16.98
CA ASN A 353 30.08 15.25 -17.59
C ASN A 353 29.24 16.05 -16.58
N ALA A 354 29.61 16.07 -15.29
CA ALA A 354 28.87 16.83 -14.29
C ALA A 354 28.84 18.32 -14.67
N LYS A 355 27.66 18.84 -15.04
CA LYS A 355 27.42 20.28 -15.19
C LYS A 355 27.26 20.85 -13.78
N ASP A 356 27.97 21.93 -13.48
CA ASP A 356 27.73 22.69 -12.25
C ASP A 356 26.41 23.46 -12.40
N LEU A 357 25.38 23.04 -11.65
CA LEU A 357 24.09 23.72 -11.64
C LEU A 357 24.16 25.11 -10.98
N GLY A 358 25.17 25.39 -10.16
CA GLY A 358 25.43 26.72 -9.61
C GLY A 358 25.74 27.74 -10.73
N ALA A 359 26.55 27.34 -11.71
CA ALA A 359 26.87 28.17 -12.87
C ALA A 359 25.67 28.36 -13.82
N LEU A 360 24.70 27.44 -13.81
CA LEU A 360 23.48 27.53 -14.62
C LEU A 360 22.41 28.47 -14.05
N LYS A 361 22.60 29.03 -12.84
CA LYS A 361 21.66 29.99 -12.25
C LYS A 361 21.52 31.28 -13.08
N GLU A 362 22.53 31.61 -13.87
CA GLU A 362 22.50 32.74 -14.81
C GLU A 362 21.63 32.44 -16.06
N ASP A 363 21.44 31.17 -16.42
CA ASP A 363 20.55 30.71 -17.47
C ASP A 363 19.22 30.21 -16.88
N CYS A 364 18.33 31.16 -16.56
CA CYS A 364 17.05 30.89 -15.90
C CYS A 364 16.22 29.78 -16.58
N ALA A 365 16.19 29.73 -17.91
CA ALA A 365 15.33 28.79 -18.64
C ALA A 365 15.81 27.34 -18.50
N THR A 366 17.13 27.12 -18.54
CA THR A 366 17.71 25.79 -18.33
C THR A 366 17.59 25.37 -16.88
N PHE A 367 17.89 26.28 -15.93
CA PHE A 367 17.79 26.01 -14.50
C PHE A 367 16.35 25.65 -14.06
N GLU A 368 15.34 26.32 -14.61
CA GLU A 368 13.92 26.00 -14.37
C GLU A 368 13.55 24.58 -14.83
N ARG A 369 14.12 24.08 -15.94
CA ARG A 369 13.88 22.70 -16.40
C ARG A 369 14.46 21.67 -15.43
N TYR A 370 15.68 21.89 -14.96
CA TYR A 370 16.29 21.05 -13.92
C TYR A 370 15.48 21.09 -12.63
N ARG A 371 15.05 22.28 -12.21
CA ARG A 371 14.18 22.47 -11.05
C ARG A 371 12.83 21.74 -11.19
N SER A 372 12.20 21.81 -12.37
CA SER A 372 10.97 21.07 -12.69
C SER A 372 11.20 19.55 -12.65
N PHE A 373 12.36 19.08 -13.10
CA PHE A 373 12.74 17.68 -12.92
C PHE A 373 12.86 17.29 -11.44
N LEU A 374 13.56 18.09 -10.63
CA LEU A 374 13.70 17.83 -9.19
C LEU A 374 12.34 17.74 -8.51
N PHE A 375 11.45 18.68 -8.81
CA PHE A 375 10.09 18.70 -8.33
C PHE A 375 9.34 17.39 -8.63
N ASN A 376 9.32 16.98 -9.91
CA ASN A 376 8.64 15.77 -10.34
C ASN A 376 9.26 14.49 -9.75
N PHE A 377 10.59 14.46 -9.63
CA PHE A 377 11.32 13.35 -9.02
C PHE A 377 10.98 13.21 -7.54
N LEU A 378 11.10 14.28 -6.74
CA LEU A 378 10.84 14.23 -5.30
C LEU A 378 9.39 13.87 -4.99
N ARG A 379 8.41 14.39 -5.76
CA ARG A 379 6.98 14.08 -5.58
C ARG A 379 6.67 12.59 -5.77
N GLU A 380 7.32 11.94 -6.73
CA GLU A 380 7.17 10.48 -6.95
C GLU A 380 7.93 9.68 -5.90
N VAL A 381 9.16 10.09 -5.57
CA VAL A 381 10.03 9.36 -4.65
C VAL A 381 9.54 9.42 -3.21
N ARG A 382 8.82 10.48 -2.81
CA ARG A 382 8.21 10.62 -1.48
C ARG A 382 7.48 9.36 -1.02
N TRP A 383 6.74 8.72 -1.93
CA TRP A 383 5.92 7.54 -1.66
C TRP A 383 6.64 6.20 -1.81
N THR A 384 7.92 6.21 -2.17
CA THR A 384 8.73 5.00 -2.40
C THR A 384 9.62 4.68 -1.19
N ASP A 385 10.12 3.44 -1.12
CA ASP A 385 11.03 3.03 -0.04
C ASP A 385 12.37 3.77 -0.01
N GLN A 386 12.68 4.50 -1.08
CA GLN A 386 13.93 5.27 -1.24
C GLN A 386 13.99 6.46 -0.28
N SER A 387 12.83 7.04 0.05
CA SER A 387 12.73 8.21 0.91
C SER A 387 12.78 7.87 2.40
N ARG A 388 12.62 6.59 2.80
CA ARG A 388 12.44 6.19 4.22
C ARG A 388 13.54 6.67 5.17
N GLY A 389 14.78 6.84 4.67
CA GLY A 389 15.92 7.32 5.47
C GLY A 389 16.24 8.80 5.34
N CYS A 390 15.51 9.55 4.51
CA CYS A 390 15.79 10.95 4.18
C CYS A 390 14.50 11.77 3.94
N ARG A 391 13.39 11.40 4.62
CA ARG A 391 12.09 12.07 4.43
C ARG A 391 12.15 13.54 4.82
N GLU A 392 12.90 13.86 5.86
CA GLU A 392 13.12 15.23 6.33
C GLU A 392 13.71 16.13 5.23
N ASP A 393 14.70 15.61 4.51
CA ASP A 393 15.36 16.31 3.39
C ASP A 393 14.43 16.44 2.19
N VAL A 394 13.67 15.38 1.87
CA VAL A 394 12.75 15.35 0.73
C VAL A 394 11.57 16.31 0.96
N ASP A 395 10.91 16.23 2.11
CA ASP A 395 9.76 17.05 2.46
C ASP A 395 10.18 18.53 2.64
N GLY A 396 11.34 18.78 3.27
CA GLY A 396 11.90 20.13 3.40
C GLY A 396 12.30 20.76 2.05
N ALA A 397 12.87 19.97 1.13
CA ALA A 397 13.18 20.43 -0.22
C ALA A 397 11.90 20.69 -1.03
N LEU A 398 10.91 19.79 -0.97
CA LEU A 398 9.61 19.96 -1.63
C LEU A 398 8.91 21.24 -1.14
N LEU A 399 8.87 21.48 0.17
CA LEU A 399 8.28 22.69 0.75
C LEU A 399 8.90 23.96 0.17
N LYS A 400 10.25 24.04 0.14
CA LYS A 400 10.95 25.18 -0.45
C LYS A 400 10.61 25.35 -1.93
N LEU A 401 10.58 24.24 -2.68
CA LEU A 401 10.23 24.27 -4.10
C LEU A 401 8.82 24.78 -4.37
N TYR A 402 7.83 24.34 -3.58
CA TYR A 402 6.43 24.77 -3.69
C TYR A 402 6.24 26.25 -3.34
N VAL A 403 6.88 26.72 -2.27
CA VAL A 403 6.79 28.11 -1.82
C VAL A 403 7.36 29.07 -2.87
N GLU A 404 8.51 28.74 -3.46
CA GLU A 404 9.13 29.53 -4.53
C GLU A 404 8.36 29.49 -5.84
N ALA A 405 7.70 28.38 -6.16
CA ALA A 405 6.82 28.27 -7.33
C ALA A 405 5.53 29.09 -7.17
N GLY A 406 5.20 29.52 -5.95
CA GLY A 406 3.99 30.28 -5.66
C GLY A 406 2.72 29.42 -5.51
N ASN A 407 2.84 28.10 -5.56
CA ASN A 407 1.72 27.17 -5.46
C ASN A 407 1.26 27.00 -4.00
N ALA A 408 0.29 27.80 -3.56
CA ALA A 408 -0.21 27.75 -2.19
C ALA A 408 -0.97 26.44 -1.87
N GLU A 409 -1.69 25.89 -2.85
CA GLU A 409 -2.48 24.66 -2.68
C GLU A 409 -1.59 23.45 -2.38
N ASP A 410 -0.54 23.26 -3.16
CA ASP A 410 0.39 22.16 -2.97
C ASP A 410 1.12 22.22 -1.62
N VAL A 411 1.43 23.43 -1.13
CA VAL A 411 2.01 23.62 0.21
C VAL A 411 1.05 23.14 1.28
N VAL A 412 -0.23 23.50 1.17
CA VAL A 412 -1.28 23.08 2.11
C VAL A 412 -1.48 21.57 2.05
N GLU A 413 -1.49 20.97 0.86
CA GLU A 413 -1.62 19.52 0.69
C GLU A 413 -0.45 18.76 1.33
N LEU A 414 0.79 19.21 1.09
CA LEU A 414 1.99 18.61 1.67
C LEU A 414 1.92 18.62 3.19
N LEU A 415 1.59 19.77 3.80
CA LEU A 415 1.58 19.96 5.24
C LEU A 415 0.37 19.35 5.94
N SER A 416 -0.75 19.18 5.23
CA SER A 416 -1.92 18.45 5.75
C SER A 416 -1.70 16.93 5.75
N SER A 417 -0.82 16.43 4.88
CA SER A 417 -0.38 15.02 4.86
C SER A 417 0.70 14.76 5.92
N PRO A 418 0.93 13.50 6.36
CA PRO A 418 2.03 13.20 7.29
C PRO A 418 3.36 13.61 6.65
N ASN A 419 4.09 14.51 7.31
CA ASN A 419 5.32 15.13 6.81
C ASN A 419 6.39 15.13 7.91
N ASP A 420 7.65 15.00 7.49
CA ASP A 420 8.83 15.03 8.36
C ASP A 420 9.59 16.38 8.22
N CYS A 421 8.88 17.47 7.88
CA CYS A 421 9.45 18.79 7.61
C CYS A 421 10.11 19.44 8.83
N ILE A 422 11.43 19.61 8.86
CA ILE A 422 12.10 20.18 10.04
C ILE A 422 11.72 21.65 10.30
N LEU A 423 11.19 21.92 11.50
CA LEU A 423 10.73 23.24 11.93
C LEU A 423 11.82 24.33 11.84
N SER A 424 13.05 24.04 12.28
CA SER A 424 14.13 25.05 12.34
C SER A 424 14.50 25.64 10.97
N THR A 425 14.35 24.85 9.91
CA THR A 425 14.64 25.27 8.53
C THR A 425 13.40 25.81 7.83
N CYS A 426 12.24 25.19 8.06
CA CYS A 426 11.01 25.49 7.32
C CYS A 426 10.29 26.75 7.83
N VAL A 427 10.31 27.02 9.14
CA VAL A 427 9.62 28.17 9.75
C VAL A 427 10.13 29.52 9.20
N PRO A 428 11.44 29.83 9.24
CA PRO A 428 11.94 31.12 8.73
C PRO A 428 11.64 31.31 7.24
N TYR A 429 11.54 30.20 6.51
CA TYR A 429 11.25 30.21 5.09
C TYR A 429 9.78 30.57 4.82
N LEU A 430 8.83 29.95 5.53
CA LEU A 430 7.40 30.28 5.41
C LEU A 430 7.10 31.71 5.86
N GLU A 431 7.77 32.20 6.90
CA GLU A 431 7.66 33.59 7.37
C GLU A 431 8.15 34.59 6.31
N ARG A 432 9.29 34.31 5.67
CA ARG A 432 9.85 35.17 4.61
C ARG A 432 8.89 35.37 3.44
N TYR A 433 8.16 34.31 3.06
CA TYR A 433 7.18 34.34 1.97
C TYR A 433 5.75 34.66 2.44
N LYS A 434 5.57 35.06 3.72
CA LYS A 434 4.27 35.42 4.33
C LYS A 434 3.20 34.33 4.18
N ARG A 435 3.58 33.06 4.24
CA ARG A 435 2.67 31.90 4.16
C ARG A 435 2.26 31.43 5.55
N TYR A 436 1.58 32.29 6.32
CA TYR A 436 1.27 32.04 7.73
C TYR A 436 0.26 30.90 7.97
N TYR A 437 -0.71 30.70 7.07
CA TYR A 437 -1.66 29.59 7.20
C TYR A 437 -0.95 28.22 7.13
N ALA A 438 -0.04 28.07 6.15
CA ALA A 438 0.83 26.91 6.01
C ALA A 438 1.77 26.74 7.21
N LEU A 439 2.29 27.84 7.78
CA LEU A 439 3.10 27.80 8.99
C LEU A 439 2.33 27.17 10.18
N GLY A 440 1.04 27.50 10.34
CA GLY A 440 0.23 26.85 11.37
C GLY A 440 0.04 25.36 11.12
N LEU A 441 -0.16 24.92 9.87
CA LEU A 441 -0.24 23.50 9.51
C LEU A 441 1.06 22.75 9.82
N LEU A 442 2.20 23.38 9.58
CA LEU A 442 3.50 22.81 9.91
C LEU A 442 3.67 22.61 11.44
N TYR A 443 3.22 23.56 12.25
CA TYR A 443 3.23 23.38 13.71
C TYR A 443 2.29 22.27 14.16
N GLN A 444 1.12 22.14 13.53
CA GLN A 444 0.15 21.08 13.81
C GLN A 444 0.72 19.69 13.47
N SER A 445 1.38 19.51 12.32
CA SER A 445 1.97 18.22 11.94
C SER A 445 3.05 17.74 12.92
N HIS A 446 3.70 18.67 13.62
CA HIS A 446 4.73 18.41 14.64
C HIS A 446 4.17 18.33 16.07
N GLY A 447 2.85 18.37 16.25
CA GLY A 447 2.21 18.33 17.57
C GLY A 447 2.41 19.60 18.43
N GLN A 448 2.81 20.72 17.83
CA GLN A 448 2.92 22.02 18.51
C GLN A 448 1.62 22.82 18.38
N ASP A 449 0.52 22.27 18.88
CA ASP A 449 -0.84 22.82 18.70
C ASP A 449 -0.98 24.25 19.23
N TYR A 450 -0.28 24.62 20.30
CA TYR A 450 -0.28 25.99 20.81
C TYR A 450 0.27 26.99 19.79
N ASN A 451 1.41 26.67 19.17
CA ASN A 451 2.03 27.55 18.17
C ASN A 451 1.19 27.60 16.89
N ALA A 452 0.57 26.48 16.50
CA ALA A 452 -0.34 26.41 15.37
C ALA A 452 -1.55 27.35 15.56
N ILE A 453 -2.26 27.19 16.68
CA ILE A 453 -3.44 28.00 16.99
C ILE A 453 -3.06 29.46 17.16
N GLN A 454 -1.98 29.79 17.87
CA GLN A 454 -1.53 31.17 18.01
C GLN A 454 -1.22 31.81 16.66
N THR A 455 -0.62 31.08 15.73
CA THR A 455 -0.34 31.57 14.37
C THR A 455 -1.65 31.88 13.63
N TRP A 456 -2.64 30.99 13.69
CA TRP A 456 -3.93 31.22 13.03
C TRP A 456 -4.79 32.29 13.73
N VAL A 457 -4.70 32.43 15.05
CA VAL A 457 -5.32 33.53 15.81
C VAL A 457 -4.78 34.87 15.31
N ASN A 458 -3.46 34.97 15.09
CA ASN A 458 -2.86 36.19 14.53
C ASN A 458 -3.32 36.49 13.10
N ILE A 459 -3.67 35.47 12.30
CA ILE A 459 -4.27 35.65 10.95
C ILE A 459 -5.70 36.17 11.07
N VAL A 460 -6.50 35.58 11.97
CA VAL A 460 -7.91 35.96 12.17
C VAL A 460 -8.06 37.34 12.83
N ASP A 461 -7.11 37.72 13.67
CA ASP A 461 -7.04 39.07 14.27
C ASP A 461 -6.32 40.09 13.38
N GLY A 462 -5.66 39.63 12.31
CA GLY A 462 -4.97 40.47 11.33
C GLY A 462 -5.90 41.03 10.24
N ASP A 463 -5.33 41.86 9.35
CA ASP A 463 -6.01 42.45 8.19
C ASP A 463 -6.00 41.53 6.95
N ASP A 464 -5.94 40.21 7.15
CA ASP A 464 -5.94 39.22 6.07
C ASP A 464 -7.34 39.10 5.44
N PRO A 465 -7.45 38.64 4.17
CA PRO A 465 -8.74 38.53 3.48
C PRO A 465 -9.75 37.66 4.24
N GLU A 466 -11.02 38.08 4.27
CA GLU A 466 -12.10 37.42 5.03
C GLU A 466 -12.23 35.91 4.71
N ASP A 467 -12.00 35.52 3.46
CA ASP A 467 -12.01 34.12 3.02
C ASP A 467 -10.94 33.27 3.75
N VAL A 468 -9.74 33.81 3.96
CA VAL A 468 -8.65 33.10 4.66
C VAL A 468 -8.92 33.08 6.16
N SER A 469 -9.47 34.17 6.70
CA SER A 469 -9.82 34.31 8.12
C SER A 469 -10.93 33.32 8.53
N SER A 470 -11.97 33.17 7.71
CA SER A 470 -13.06 32.20 7.96
C SER A 470 -12.56 30.75 7.96
N VAL A 471 -11.76 30.36 6.97
CA VAL A 471 -11.18 29.01 6.88
C VAL A 471 -10.25 28.73 8.07
N ALA A 472 -9.40 29.69 8.42
CA ALA A 472 -8.52 29.58 9.59
C ALA A 472 -9.32 29.44 10.89
N TYR A 473 -10.40 30.20 11.05
CA TYR A 473 -11.25 30.15 12.23
C TYR A 473 -11.99 28.81 12.37
N GLU A 474 -12.60 28.30 11.30
CA GLU A 474 -13.21 26.96 11.30
C GLU A 474 -12.19 25.87 11.63
N HIS A 475 -10.97 25.99 11.08
CA HIS A 475 -9.91 25.03 11.36
C HIS A 475 -9.44 25.08 12.82
N ILE A 476 -9.33 26.27 13.42
CA ILE A 476 -9.04 26.43 14.86
C ILE A 476 -10.11 25.73 15.71
N VAL A 477 -11.39 25.93 15.42
CA VAL A 477 -12.51 25.34 16.16
C VAL A 477 -12.49 23.81 16.04
N ASN A 478 -12.27 23.28 14.83
CA ASN A 478 -12.14 21.85 14.59
C ASN A 478 -10.93 21.24 15.32
N LEU A 479 -9.78 21.92 15.31
CA LEU A 479 -8.59 21.49 16.05
C LEU A 479 -8.91 21.45 17.55
N LEU A 480 -9.42 22.55 18.12
CA LEU A 480 -9.78 22.65 19.54
C LEU A 480 -10.82 21.61 19.99
N ARG A 481 -11.72 21.18 19.09
CA ARG A 481 -12.68 20.10 19.32
C ARG A 481 -12.02 18.71 19.39
N GLN A 482 -10.94 18.49 18.65
CA GLN A 482 -10.18 17.23 18.63
C GLN A 482 -9.05 17.19 19.68
N GLN A 483 -8.75 18.32 20.32
CA GLN A 483 -7.66 18.45 21.29
C GLN A 483 -7.90 17.62 22.57
N LYS A 484 -6.85 16.89 22.97
CA LYS A 484 -6.81 16.13 24.23
C LYS A 484 -6.47 17.00 25.44
N CYS A 485 -5.71 18.08 25.25
CA CYS A 485 -5.27 18.94 26.35
C CYS A 485 -6.35 19.98 26.70
N GLY A 486 -7.04 19.79 27.83
CA GLY A 486 -8.07 20.72 28.30
C GLY A 486 -7.55 22.15 28.54
N GLN A 487 -6.30 22.33 28.98
CA GLN A 487 -5.73 23.66 29.24
C GLN A 487 -5.63 24.53 27.99
N LEU A 488 -5.32 23.92 26.83
CA LEU A 488 -5.22 24.61 25.55
C LEU A 488 -6.60 25.11 25.10
N VAL A 489 -7.62 24.26 25.28
CA VAL A 489 -9.02 24.60 25.01
C VAL A 489 -9.45 25.80 25.84
N TRP A 490 -9.21 25.79 27.14
CA TRP A 490 -9.60 26.90 28.03
C TRP A 490 -8.94 28.22 27.66
N LYS A 491 -7.67 28.20 27.22
CA LYS A 491 -6.94 29.41 26.84
C LYS A 491 -7.51 30.10 25.60
N PHE A 492 -7.98 29.34 24.61
CA PHE A 492 -8.48 29.89 23.34
C PHE A 492 -10.01 29.90 23.24
N ALA A 493 -10.75 29.26 24.16
CA ALA A 493 -12.21 29.21 24.12
C ALA A 493 -12.86 30.59 24.27
N ASP A 494 -12.38 31.42 25.19
CA ASP A 494 -12.93 32.78 25.40
C ASP A 494 -12.76 33.64 24.14
N TRP A 495 -11.59 33.55 23.49
CA TRP A 495 -11.32 34.21 22.22
C TRP A 495 -12.27 33.73 21.11
N ALA A 496 -12.44 32.40 20.96
CA ALA A 496 -13.29 31.84 19.92
C ALA A 496 -14.75 32.28 20.09
N LEU A 497 -15.25 32.31 21.33
CA LEU A 497 -16.62 32.72 21.66
C LEU A 497 -16.86 34.22 21.48
N GLN A 498 -15.84 35.07 21.71
CA GLN A 498 -15.92 36.51 21.45
C GLN A 498 -16.04 36.83 19.95
N LYS A 499 -15.38 36.04 19.09
CA LYS A 499 -15.44 36.21 17.63
C LYS A 499 -16.76 35.72 17.04
N SER A 500 -17.13 34.46 17.30
CA SER A 500 -18.41 33.91 16.86
C SER A 500 -18.97 32.94 17.89
N GLN A 501 -20.13 33.29 18.45
CA GLN A 501 -20.82 32.46 19.43
C GLN A 501 -21.39 31.18 18.81
N GLU A 502 -21.74 31.17 17.53
CA GLU A 502 -22.38 30.02 16.87
C GLU A 502 -21.38 28.91 16.56
N VAL A 503 -20.25 29.28 15.95
CA VAL A 503 -19.20 28.33 15.57
C VAL A 503 -18.33 27.98 16.79
N GLY A 504 -18.04 28.94 17.68
CA GLY A 504 -17.23 28.71 18.88
C GLY A 504 -17.81 27.65 19.84
N VAL A 505 -19.13 27.50 19.91
CA VAL A 505 -19.78 26.44 20.72
C VAL A 505 -19.46 25.03 20.23
N GLN A 506 -19.11 24.87 18.96
CA GLN A 506 -18.74 23.59 18.40
C GLN A 506 -17.48 23.01 19.05
N ILE A 507 -16.65 23.84 19.71
CA ILE A 507 -15.51 23.40 20.52
C ILE A 507 -15.94 22.47 21.66
N PHE A 508 -17.12 22.71 22.24
CA PHE A 508 -17.67 21.93 23.35
C PHE A 508 -18.71 20.91 22.89
N SER A 509 -19.30 21.11 21.71
CA SER A 509 -20.34 20.26 21.16
C SER A 509 -19.77 19.08 20.37
N GLY A 510 -20.07 17.86 20.80
CA GLY A 510 -19.70 16.64 20.07
C GLY A 510 -18.22 16.26 20.17
N ARG A 511 -17.64 16.43 21.37
CA ARG A 511 -16.36 15.79 21.75
C ARG A 511 -16.55 14.28 21.90
N GLU A 512 -15.55 13.52 21.47
CA GLU A 512 -15.57 12.05 21.58
C GLU A 512 -15.28 11.61 23.03
N GLU A 513 -15.85 10.48 23.46
CA GLU A 513 -15.79 9.99 24.86
C GLU A 513 -14.35 9.69 25.36
N GLU A 514 -13.38 9.56 24.46
CA GLU A 514 -11.97 9.28 24.79
C GLU A 514 -11.14 10.53 25.15
N GLN A 515 -11.72 11.73 25.07
CA GLN A 515 -11.05 12.99 25.40
C GLN A 515 -11.16 13.32 26.90
N ASP A 516 -10.28 14.20 27.39
CA ASP A 516 -10.34 14.70 28.77
C ASP A 516 -11.76 15.28 29.03
N PRO A 517 -12.52 14.72 29.99
CA PRO A 517 -13.88 15.17 30.24
C PRO A 517 -13.82 16.56 30.85
N LEU A 518 -14.05 17.58 30.01
CA LEU A 518 -14.30 18.93 30.47
C LEU A 518 -15.53 18.89 31.38
N ARG A 519 -15.38 19.37 32.62
CA ARG A 519 -16.50 19.39 33.56
C ARG A 519 -17.57 20.33 33.03
N GLU A 520 -18.78 19.81 32.88
CA GLU A 520 -19.93 20.53 32.33
C GLU A 520 -20.19 21.84 33.09
N GLU A 521 -20.00 21.85 34.42
CA GLU A 521 -20.13 23.04 35.25
C GLU A 521 -19.15 24.17 34.89
N GLU A 522 -17.89 23.81 34.60
CA GLU A 522 -16.86 24.78 34.21
C GLU A 522 -17.18 25.35 32.83
N VAL A 523 -17.66 24.52 31.89
CA VAL A 523 -18.06 24.95 30.55
C VAL A 523 -19.25 25.91 30.61
N ILE A 524 -20.27 25.57 31.41
CA ILE A 524 -21.43 26.42 31.64
C ILE A 524 -21.00 27.76 32.26
N SER A 525 -20.03 27.76 33.18
CA SER A 525 -19.51 29.00 33.81
C SER A 525 -18.81 29.92 32.82
N LEU A 526 -18.12 29.38 31.80
CA LEU A 526 -17.53 30.17 30.73
C LEU A 526 -18.61 30.69 29.79
N LEU A 527 -19.51 29.81 29.36
CA LEU A 527 -20.59 30.12 28.44
C LEU A 527 -21.62 31.09 29.03
N SER A 528 -21.75 31.22 30.35
CA SER A 528 -22.65 32.21 30.96
C SER A 528 -22.29 33.65 30.62
N LYS A 529 -21.06 33.92 30.15
CA LYS A 529 -20.66 35.23 29.62
C LYS A 529 -21.21 35.50 28.21
N HIS A 530 -21.58 34.44 27.46
CA HIS A 530 -21.98 34.47 26.06
C HIS A 530 -23.37 33.80 25.87
N PRO A 531 -24.47 34.56 25.88
CA PRO A 531 -25.82 34.01 25.99
C PRO A 531 -26.28 33.16 24.80
N LEU A 532 -25.89 33.50 23.57
CA LEU A 532 -26.23 32.69 22.38
C LEU A 532 -25.47 31.37 22.40
N ALA A 533 -24.20 31.42 22.82
CA ALA A 533 -23.36 30.25 22.91
C ALA A 533 -23.89 29.24 23.94
N LEU A 534 -24.27 29.73 25.13
CA LEU A 534 -24.87 28.94 26.18
C LEU A 534 -26.16 28.25 25.72
N MET A 535 -27.03 28.97 25.02
CA MET A 535 -28.28 28.42 24.48
C MET A 535 -28.01 27.25 23.53
N LEU A 536 -27.12 27.43 22.53
CA LEU A 536 -26.83 26.39 21.54
C LEU A 536 -26.18 25.15 22.18
N TYR A 537 -25.32 25.35 23.16
CA TYR A 537 -24.72 24.26 23.91
C TYR A 537 -25.76 23.47 24.71
N LEU A 538 -26.65 24.15 25.43
CA LEU A 538 -27.73 23.52 26.19
C LEU A 538 -28.75 22.82 25.28
N GLU A 539 -29.07 23.39 24.12
CA GLU A 539 -29.91 22.74 23.10
C GLU A 539 -29.29 21.40 22.67
N ASN A 540 -27.98 21.38 22.42
CA ASN A 540 -27.27 20.16 22.05
C ASN A 540 -27.26 19.12 23.19
N LEU A 541 -26.95 19.55 24.42
CA LEU A 541 -26.98 18.68 25.61
C LEU A 541 -28.35 18.02 25.84
N ILE A 542 -29.43 18.77 25.62
CA ILE A 542 -30.79 18.30 25.90
C ILE A 542 -31.36 17.50 24.72
N PHE A 543 -31.25 17.99 23.48
CA PHE A 543 -31.90 17.37 22.34
C PHE A 543 -31.07 16.24 21.71
N ALA A 544 -29.74 16.42 21.60
CA ALA A 544 -28.88 15.40 21.01
C ALA A 544 -28.40 14.39 22.07
N LEU A 545 -27.88 14.88 23.19
CA LEU A 545 -27.29 14.03 24.25
C LEU A 545 -28.31 13.56 25.30
N LYS A 546 -29.57 14.04 25.24
CA LYS A 546 -30.68 13.62 26.11
C LYS A 546 -30.36 13.70 27.61
N SER A 547 -29.67 14.76 28.03
CA SER A 547 -29.36 14.99 29.45
C SER A 547 -30.63 14.99 30.30
N LYS A 548 -30.57 14.31 31.44
CA LYS A 548 -31.69 14.19 32.40
C LYS A 548 -31.56 15.13 33.60
N GLU A 549 -30.53 15.96 33.65
CA GLU A 549 -30.26 16.80 34.81
C GLU A 549 -31.17 18.02 34.87
N GLU A 550 -31.85 18.22 36.00
CA GLU A 550 -32.80 19.32 36.18
C GLU A 550 -32.17 20.72 35.99
N ARG A 551 -30.89 20.87 36.34
CA ARG A 551 -30.15 22.14 36.19
C ARG A 551 -30.04 22.58 34.73
N HIS A 552 -29.74 21.67 33.82
CA HIS A 552 -29.60 21.99 32.39
C HIS A 552 -30.93 22.47 31.78
N HIS A 553 -32.02 21.77 32.11
CA HIS A 553 -33.36 22.13 31.63
C HIS A 553 -33.82 23.47 32.21
N THR A 554 -33.53 23.72 33.49
CA THR A 554 -33.86 24.99 34.14
C THR A 554 -33.05 26.13 33.54
N LEU A 555 -31.74 25.95 33.35
CA LEU A 555 -30.86 26.96 32.77
C LEU A 555 -31.27 27.29 31.33
N LEU A 556 -31.61 26.29 30.51
CA LEU A 556 -32.07 26.51 29.14
C LEU A 556 -33.36 27.35 29.10
N ALA A 557 -34.32 27.04 29.98
CA ALA A 557 -35.54 27.84 30.11
C ALA A 557 -35.22 29.29 30.49
N MET A 558 -34.35 29.51 31.48
CA MET A 558 -33.92 30.85 31.91
C MET A 558 -33.20 31.62 30.80
N THR A 559 -32.35 30.96 30.01
CA THR A 559 -31.66 31.60 28.87
C THR A 559 -32.63 31.99 27.77
N TYR A 560 -33.59 31.13 27.41
CA TYR A 560 -34.62 31.47 26.42
C TYR A 560 -35.47 32.65 26.88
N ILE A 561 -35.91 32.67 28.14
CA ILE A 561 -36.69 33.79 28.70
C ILE A 561 -35.88 35.08 28.63
N THR A 562 -34.62 35.04 29.04
CA THR A 562 -33.74 36.22 29.01
C THR A 562 -33.55 36.73 27.59
N GLN A 563 -33.36 35.85 26.61
CA GLN A 563 -33.23 36.23 25.20
C GLN A 563 -34.52 36.81 24.63
N VAL A 564 -35.67 36.20 24.92
CA VAL A 564 -36.99 36.72 24.49
C VAL A 564 -37.22 38.10 25.10
N LEU A 565 -36.91 38.31 26.38
CA LEU A 565 -37.04 39.62 27.03
C LEU A 565 -36.09 40.65 26.42
N GLN A 566 -34.82 40.31 26.17
CA GLN A 566 -33.87 41.22 25.52
C GLN A 566 -34.30 41.64 24.11
N VAL A 567 -34.89 40.72 23.34
CA VAL A 567 -35.39 41.02 21.99
C VAL A 567 -36.66 41.89 22.08
N MET A 568 -37.53 41.64 23.07
CA MET A 568 -38.72 42.48 23.32
C MET A 568 -38.37 43.89 23.79
N GLU A 569 -37.33 44.06 24.61
CA GLU A 569 -36.86 45.36 25.10
C GLU A 569 -36.16 46.19 24.01
N LYS A 570 -35.45 45.55 23.08
CA LYS A 570 -34.71 46.25 22.02
C LYS A 570 -35.58 46.84 20.90
N GLY A 571 -36.87 46.50 20.84
CA GLY A 571 -37.86 47.21 20.02
C GLY A 571 -37.61 47.25 18.50
N ASP A 572 -36.68 46.45 17.96
CA ASP A 572 -36.20 46.57 16.59
C ASP A 572 -36.73 45.41 15.72
N GLY A 573 -37.82 45.68 14.99
CA GLY A 573 -38.15 45.19 13.65
C GLY A 573 -38.07 43.70 13.25
N SER A 574 -37.70 42.76 14.13
CA SER A 574 -37.58 41.33 13.81
C SER A 574 -38.52 40.47 14.64
N ASP A 575 -39.82 40.80 14.60
CA ASP A 575 -40.89 39.99 15.20
C ASP A 575 -40.77 38.49 14.83
N THR A 576 -40.19 38.16 13.67
CA THR A 576 -39.94 36.79 13.22
C THR A 576 -38.94 36.03 14.09
N THR A 577 -37.84 36.66 14.54
CA THR A 577 -36.83 35.99 15.37
C THR A 577 -37.29 35.86 16.82
N ALA A 578 -37.99 36.89 17.33
CA ALA A 578 -38.62 36.88 18.64
C ALA A 578 -39.70 35.80 18.75
N ASN A 579 -40.56 35.69 17.73
CA ASN A 579 -41.60 34.66 17.69
C ASN A 579 -40.99 33.25 17.53
N SER A 580 -39.92 33.10 16.73
CA SER A 580 -39.23 31.82 16.58
C SER A 580 -38.59 31.33 17.89
N THR A 581 -37.90 32.19 18.64
CA THR A 581 -37.33 31.83 19.95
C THR A 581 -38.43 31.59 21.00
N ARG A 582 -39.52 32.35 20.95
CA ARG A 582 -40.70 32.13 21.80
C ARG A 582 -41.37 30.78 21.50
N ASP A 583 -41.54 30.42 20.23
CA ASP A 583 -42.09 29.12 19.84
C ASP A 583 -41.20 27.97 20.29
N LYS A 584 -39.88 28.11 20.18
CA LYS A 584 -38.92 27.12 20.72
C LYS A 584 -39.06 26.97 22.23
N LEU A 585 -39.15 28.07 22.97
CA LEU A 585 -39.38 28.05 24.42
C LEU A 585 -40.69 27.32 24.77
N GLN A 586 -41.78 27.64 24.09
CA GLN A 586 -43.08 27.00 24.33
C GLN A 586 -43.02 25.50 24.04
N GLN A 587 -42.42 25.09 22.91
CA GLN A 587 -42.25 23.68 22.57
C GLN A 587 -41.38 22.95 23.59
N PHE A 588 -40.32 23.59 24.08
CA PHE A 588 -39.45 23.04 25.12
C PHE A 588 -40.21 22.82 26.43
N LEU A 589 -40.96 23.83 26.90
CA LEU A 589 -41.75 23.75 28.14
C LEU A 589 -42.85 22.69 28.09
N TRP A 590 -43.40 22.38 26.91
CA TRP A 590 -44.37 21.31 26.71
C TRP A 590 -43.74 19.91 26.69
N LYS A 591 -42.55 19.77 26.10
CA LYS A 591 -41.88 18.47 25.90
C LYS A 591 -41.10 18.03 27.13
N SER A 592 -40.41 18.94 27.80
CA SER A 592 -39.62 18.62 28.98
C SER A 592 -40.46 18.72 30.26
N THR A 593 -40.27 17.78 31.17
CA THR A 593 -40.84 17.80 32.53
C THR A 593 -39.76 17.88 33.61
N LEU A 594 -38.49 18.00 33.19
CA LEU A 594 -37.33 17.88 34.06
C LEU A 594 -36.80 19.24 34.56
N TYR A 595 -37.44 20.37 34.24
CA TYR A 595 -37.03 21.68 34.74
C TYR A 595 -37.68 22.01 36.09
N SER A 596 -37.03 22.89 36.85
CA SER A 596 -37.56 23.40 38.11
C SER A 596 -38.68 24.41 37.87
N THR A 597 -39.93 24.00 38.11
CA THR A 597 -41.11 24.86 37.90
C THR A 597 -41.07 26.13 38.74
N ALA A 598 -40.55 26.06 39.97
CA ALA A 598 -40.47 27.20 40.89
C ALA A 598 -39.50 28.29 40.41
N ALA A 599 -38.31 27.91 39.93
CA ALA A 599 -37.30 28.85 39.46
C ALA A 599 -37.75 29.60 38.20
N VAL A 600 -38.30 28.87 37.23
CA VAL A 600 -38.81 29.46 35.99
C VAL A 600 -40.03 30.35 36.26
N GLN A 601 -40.92 29.95 37.19
CA GLN A 601 -42.08 30.75 37.55
C GLN A 601 -41.67 32.08 38.20
N GLU A 602 -40.65 32.10 39.06
CA GLU A 602 -40.19 33.33 39.72
C GLU A 602 -39.74 34.39 38.70
N GLN A 603 -38.98 33.97 37.68
CA GLN A 603 -38.50 34.88 36.63
C GLN A 603 -39.65 35.36 35.73
N ILE A 604 -40.62 34.51 35.43
CA ILE A 604 -41.73 34.85 34.53
C ILE A 604 -42.83 35.68 35.23
N ARG A 605 -42.98 35.61 36.56
CA ARG A 605 -44.05 36.30 37.32
C ARG A 605 -44.25 37.76 36.90
N ALA A 606 -43.18 38.53 36.80
CA ALA A 606 -43.21 39.96 36.48
C ALA A 606 -43.34 40.28 34.97
N THR A 607 -43.25 39.29 34.08
CA THR A 607 -43.20 39.49 32.61
C THR A 607 -44.57 39.36 31.94
N SER A 608 -44.73 39.83 30.70
CA SER A 608 -45.96 39.72 29.89
C SER A 608 -46.11 38.39 29.13
N LEU A 609 -45.32 37.37 29.46
CA LEU A 609 -45.35 36.04 28.84
C LEU A 609 -46.51 35.19 29.38
N HIS A 610 -47.76 35.53 29.03
CA HIS A 610 -48.95 34.91 29.64
C HIS A 610 -49.18 33.47 29.15
N PHE A 611 -48.87 33.15 27.90
CA PHE A 611 -48.96 31.77 27.40
C PHE A 611 -47.97 30.82 28.12
N GLU A 612 -46.72 31.24 28.30
CA GLU A 612 -45.69 30.49 29.02
C GLU A 612 -46.05 30.30 30.50
N LYS A 613 -46.64 31.32 31.14
CA LYS A 613 -47.24 31.20 32.49
C LYS A 613 -48.28 30.10 32.54
N ALA A 614 -49.16 30.03 31.54
CA ALA A 614 -50.21 29.01 31.49
C ALA A 614 -49.63 27.59 31.35
N ILE A 615 -48.58 27.40 30.54
CA ILE A 615 -47.90 26.10 30.42
C ILE A 615 -47.33 25.68 31.78
N LEU A 616 -46.62 26.56 32.48
CA LEU A 616 -46.03 26.26 33.78
C LEU A 616 -47.07 25.88 34.85
N HIS A 617 -48.19 26.63 34.93
CA HIS A 617 -49.30 26.25 35.81
C HIS A 617 -49.92 24.92 35.41
N GLY A 618 -49.90 24.57 34.12
CA GLY A 618 -50.29 23.26 33.62
C GLY A 618 -49.41 22.13 34.12
N VAL A 619 -48.09 22.31 34.04
CA VAL A 619 -47.12 21.32 34.55
C VAL A 619 -47.20 21.20 36.07
N ALA A 620 -47.50 22.29 36.78
CA ALA A 620 -47.76 22.28 38.22
C ALA A 620 -49.12 21.62 38.62
N GLY A 621 -49.94 21.19 37.65
CA GLY A 621 -51.27 20.60 37.89
C GLY A 621 -52.37 21.61 38.21
N GLU A 622 -52.08 22.91 38.19
CA GLU A 622 -53.03 23.99 38.45
C GLU A 622 -53.79 24.41 37.18
N HIS A 623 -54.39 23.45 36.48
CA HIS A 623 -55.00 23.66 35.16
C HIS A 623 -56.08 24.75 35.11
N ARG A 624 -56.85 24.95 36.19
CA ARG A 624 -57.87 26.00 36.27
C ARG A 624 -57.25 27.41 36.21
N LYS A 625 -56.11 27.62 36.86
CA LYS A 625 -55.38 28.90 36.82
C LYS A 625 -54.74 29.10 35.45
N ALA A 626 -54.18 28.05 34.85
CA ALA A 626 -53.64 28.09 33.49
C ALA A 626 -54.70 28.54 32.47
N LEU A 627 -55.87 27.90 32.47
CA LEU A 627 -56.99 28.27 31.59
C LEU A 627 -57.48 29.70 31.84
N HIS A 628 -57.55 30.13 33.10
CA HIS A 628 -57.93 31.50 33.44
C HIS A 628 -56.93 32.53 32.86
N ILE A 629 -55.62 32.25 32.90
CA ILE A 629 -54.58 33.11 32.31
C ILE A 629 -54.71 33.17 30.79
N LEU A 630 -54.98 32.05 30.11
CA LEU A 630 -55.17 32.03 28.64
C LEU A 630 -56.41 32.84 28.22
N VAL A 631 -57.51 32.69 28.94
CA VAL A 631 -58.80 33.31 28.59
C VAL A 631 -58.82 34.81 28.92
N HIS A 632 -58.34 35.21 30.11
CA HIS A 632 -58.40 36.59 30.56
C HIS A 632 -57.13 37.41 30.29
N GLY A 633 -55.95 36.76 30.28
CA GLY A 633 -54.66 37.39 30.07
C GLY A 633 -54.32 37.61 28.59
N GLU A 634 -54.13 36.52 27.84
CA GLU A 634 -53.83 36.58 26.39
C GLU A 634 -55.07 36.95 25.54
N LYS A 635 -56.29 36.72 26.05
CA LYS A 635 -57.56 36.79 25.30
C LYS A 635 -57.62 35.86 24.08
N ASP A 636 -56.74 34.87 24.00
CA ASP A 636 -56.76 33.86 22.93
C ASP A 636 -57.57 32.62 23.37
N LEU A 637 -58.82 32.60 22.91
CA LEU A 637 -59.77 31.53 23.17
C LEU A 637 -59.43 30.23 22.43
N ARG A 638 -58.71 30.31 21.30
CA ARG A 638 -58.29 29.14 20.52
C ARG A 638 -57.15 28.43 21.23
N ALA A 639 -56.18 29.19 21.73
CA ALA A 639 -55.10 28.67 22.57
C ALA A 639 -55.62 27.89 23.80
N ALA A 640 -56.69 28.37 24.44
CA ALA A 640 -57.32 27.67 25.57
C ALA A 640 -57.98 26.33 25.17
N GLU A 641 -58.62 26.26 24.00
CA GLU A 641 -59.15 25.00 23.44
C GLU A 641 -58.04 24.03 23.06
N ASP A 642 -56.97 24.53 22.44
CA ASP A 642 -55.82 23.72 22.02
C ASP A 642 -55.10 23.16 23.25
N TYR A 643 -54.95 23.94 24.32
CA TYR A 643 -54.44 23.48 25.61
C TYR A 643 -55.26 22.28 26.16
N CYS A 644 -56.59 22.33 26.08
CA CYS A 644 -57.45 21.22 26.51
C CYS A 644 -57.25 19.94 25.67
N ARG A 645 -56.80 20.07 24.41
CA ARG A 645 -56.47 18.91 23.54
C ARG A 645 -55.05 18.39 23.79
N THR A 646 -54.10 19.26 24.06
CA THR A 646 -52.67 18.89 24.19
C THR A 646 -52.34 18.25 25.52
N VAL A 647 -52.88 18.75 26.65
CA VAL A 647 -52.58 18.21 28.00
C VAL A 647 -52.89 16.72 28.14
N PRO A 648 -54.07 16.20 27.75
CA PRO A 648 -54.36 14.76 27.85
C PRO A 648 -53.46 13.90 26.96
N SER A 649 -52.94 14.48 25.87
CA SER A 649 -52.05 13.79 24.94
C SER A 649 -50.61 13.71 25.49
N SER A 650 -50.17 14.72 26.26
CA SER A 650 -48.84 14.75 26.86
C SER A 650 -48.78 14.07 28.24
N GLN A 651 -49.89 14.09 28.99
CA GLN A 651 -50.01 13.50 30.33
C GLN A 651 -51.22 12.54 30.38
N PRO A 652 -51.02 11.22 30.22
CA PRO A 652 -52.12 10.24 30.18
C PRO A 652 -52.87 10.09 31.52
N THR A 653 -52.34 10.69 32.60
CA THR A 653 -52.97 10.72 33.92
C THR A 653 -54.10 11.75 34.02
N VAL A 654 -54.14 12.74 33.12
CA VAL A 654 -55.13 13.82 33.14
C VAL A 654 -56.24 13.52 32.13
N PHE A 655 -57.44 13.30 32.64
CA PHE A 655 -58.62 13.15 31.77
C PHE A 655 -58.95 14.50 31.11
N GLY A 656 -59.34 14.48 29.83
CA GLY A 656 -59.74 15.70 29.13
C GLY A 656 -61.06 16.31 29.64
N HIS A 657 -61.98 15.46 30.16
CA HIS A 657 -63.31 15.89 30.59
C HIS A 657 -63.27 17.01 31.65
N PRO A 658 -62.52 16.90 32.77
CA PRO A 658 -62.40 17.97 33.76
C PRO A 658 -61.84 19.30 33.22
N LEU A 659 -60.94 19.25 32.23
CA LEU A 659 -60.34 20.45 31.63
C LEU A 659 -61.36 21.23 30.81
N TYR A 660 -62.13 20.54 29.97
CA TYR A 660 -63.22 21.15 29.20
C TYR A 660 -64.32 21.69 30.12
N HIS A 661 -64.65 21.00 31.21
CA HIS A 661 -65.58 21.51 32.23
C HIS A 661 -65.05 22.76 32.95
N ALA A 662 -63.75 22.80 33.28
CA ALA A 662 -63.14 23.99 33.87
C ALA A 662 -63.14 25.18 32.89
N LEU A 663 -62.84 24.96 31.61
CA LEU A 663 -62.91 25.98 30.56
C LEU A 663 -64.34 26.50 30.38
N LEU A 664 -65.34 25.61 30.37
CA LEU A 664 -66.75 25.99 30.30
C LEU A 664 -67.16 26.86 31.49
N SER A 665 -66.77 26.49 32.71
CA SER A 665 -67.03 27.31 33.90
C SER A 665 -66.45 28.73 33.75
N ILE A 666 -65.20 28.84 33.30
CA ILE A 666 -64.53 30.14 33.10
C ILE A 666 -65.26 30.98 32.03
N TYR A 667 -65.74 30.35 30.94
CA TYR A 667 -66.52 31.05 29.92
C TYR A 667 -67.90 31.48 30.41
N LEU A 668 -68.55 30.70 31.28
CA LEU A 668 -69.85 31.01 31.86
C LEU A 668 -69.78 32.13 32.90
N ASP A 669 -68.66 32.28 33.60
CA ASP A 669 -68.43 33.35 34.58
C ASP A 669 -68.38 34.75 33.93
N SER A 670 -68.15 34.84 32.62
CA SER A 670 -68.07 36.09 31.87
C SER A 670 -69.17 36.24 30.82
N PRO A 671 -70.10 37.21 30.94
CA PRO A 671 -71.24 37.33 30.04
C PRO A 671 -70.84 37.61 28.58
N GLN A 672 -69.64 38.16 28.35
CA GLN A 672 -69.09 38.46 27.02
C GLN A 672 -68.68 37.20 26.23
N LEU A 673 -68.47 36.05 26.91
CA LEU A 673 -67.99 34.81 26.30
C LEU A 673 -69.12 33.80 26.01
N THR A 674 -70.38 34.18 26.23
CA THR A 674 -71.57 33.32 26.05
C THR A 674 -71.64 32.65 24.67
N THR A 675 -71.38 33.39 23.60
CA THR A 675 -71.39 32.84 22.23
C THR A 675 -70.28 31.81 22.01
N LYS A 676 -69.12 32.03 22.64
CA LYS A 676 -67.95 31.14 22.57
C LYS A 676 -68.11 29.90 23.44
N ALA A 677 -68.81 30.00 24.57
CA ALA A 677 -69.24 28.86 25.37
C ALA A 677 -70.15 27.91 24.57
N VAL A 678 -71.09 28.47 23.79
CA VAL A 678 -71.96 27.68 22.90
C VAL A 678 -71.15 27.03 21.77
N ASP A 679 -70.21 27.76 21.15
CA ASP A 679 -69.31 27.21 20.14
C ASP A 679 -68.45 26.05 20.69
N LEU A 680 -67.92 26.19 21.91
CA LEU A 680 -67.11 25.17 22.60
C LEU A 680 -67.90 23.88 22.83
N LEU A 681 -69.14 24.01 23.32
CA LEU A 681 -70.05 22.88 23.54
C LEU A 681 -70.35 22.14 22.23
N ASN A 682 -70.66 22.87 21.16
CA ASN A 682 -70.99 22.27 19.86
C ASN A 682 -69.78 21.61 19.19
N ARG A 683 -68.56 22.15 19.33
CA ARG A 683 -67.36 21.58 18.69
C ARG A 683 -66.84 20.34 19.41
N ASN A 684 -66.92 20.32 20.74
CA ASN A 684 -66.31 19.29 21.57
C ASN A 684 -67.36 18.43 22.29
N ALA A 685 -68.56 18.25 21.71
CA ALA A 685 -69.70 17.59 22.36
C ALA A 685 -69.40 16.20 22.94
N ALA A 686 -68.52 15.43 22.27
CA ALA A 686 -68.13 14.09 22.72
C ALA A 686 -67.29 14.09 24.03
N SER A 687 -66.64 15.21 24.34
CA SER A 687 -65.74 15.41 25.49
C SER A 687 -66.41 16.00 26.73
N PHE A 688 -67.72 16.28 26.68
CA PHE A 688 -68.48 16.73 27.84
C PHE A 688 -69.37 15.61 28.38
N ASP A 689 -69.60 15.60 29.70
CA ASP A 689 -70.71 14.86 30.26
C ASP A 689 -71.98 15.73 30.15
N PRO A 690 -72.98 15.31 29.34
CA PRO A 690 -74.19 16.11 29.14
C PRO A 690 -74.97 16.35 30.44
N VAL A 691 -74.89 15.46 31.43
CA VAL A 691 -75.58 15.65 32.71
C VAL A 691 -74.91 16.76 33.52
N ALA A 692 -73.59 16.71 33.65
CA ALA A 692 -72.82 17.74 34.35
C ALA A 692 -72.90 19.11 33.64
N VAL A 693 -72.92 19.15 32.31
CA VAL A 693 -73.12 20.41 31.56
C VAL A 693 -74.49 21.01 31.86
N LEU A 694 -75.57 20.23 31.79
CA LEU A 694 -76.92 20.73 32.07
C LEU A 694 -77.07 21.30 33.49
N GLN A 695 -76.34 20.75 34.47
CA GLN A 695 -76.32 21.26 35.84
C GLN A 695 -75.51 22.56 36.00
N ALA A 696 -74.51 22.77 35.15
CA ALA A 696 -73.63 23.95 35.20
C ALA A 696 -74.16 25.15 34.39
N LEU A 697 -75.13 24.95 33.50
CA LEU A 697 -75.66 26.01 32.63
C LEU A 697 -76.53 27.02 33.39
N PRO A 698 -76.41 28.33 33.12
CA PRO A 698 -77.30 29.33 33.69
C PRO A 698 -78.75 29.13 33.22
N GLY A 699 -79.72 29.27 34.14
CA GLY A 699 -81.15 29.18 33.81
C GLY A 699 -81.67 30.25 32.83
N ALA A 700 -80.84 31.23 32.49
CA ALA A 700 -81.14 32.28 31.51
C ALA A 700 -81.01 31.82 30.04
N TRP A 701 -80.44 30.64 29.78
CA TRP A 701 -80.22 30.16 28.41
C TRP A 701 -81.46 29.49 27.83
N SER A 702 -81.77 29.77 26.56
CA SER A 702 -82.84 29.08 25.85
C SER A 702 -82.41 27.68 25.41
N MET A 703 -83.33 26.71 25.49
CA MET A 703 -83.08 25.33 25.02
C MET A 703 -82.67 25.25 23.55
N ALA A 704 -83.03 26.24 22.74
CA ALA A 704 -82.64 26.33 21.34
C ALA A 704 -81.11 26.45 21.16
N LEU A 705 -80.42 27.18 22.04
CA LEU A 705 -78.96 27.40 21.96
C LEU A 705 -78.15 26.13 22.21
N VAL A 706 -78.68 25.22 23.04
CA VAL A 706 -77.98 23.99 23.48
C VAL A 706 -78.51 22.75 22.73
N SER A 707 -79.56 22.90 21.91
CA SER A 707 -80.22 21.81 21.18
C SER A 707 -79.28 20.97 20.31
N ARG A 708 -78.33 21.62 19.63
CA ARG A 708 -77.32 20.95 18.80
C ARG A 708 -76.38 20.10 19.63
N PHE A 709 -75.79 20.67 20.69
CA PHE A 709 -74.96 19.95 21.65
C PHE A 709 -75.69 18.74 22.24
N LEU A 710 -76.94 18.89 22.68
CA LEU A 710 -77.72 17.79 23.26
C LEU A 710 -77.97 16.69 22.22
N SER A 711 -78.30 17.05 20.99
CA SER A 711 -78.54 16.09 19.91
C SER A 711 -77.27 15.29 19.57
N GLU A 712 -76.13 15.97 19.47
CA GLU A 712 -74.83 15.34 19.20
C GLU A 712 -74.36 14.49 20.39
N SER A 713 -74.53 14.97 21.63
CA SER A 713 -74.15 14.24 22.86
C SER A 713 -74.99 12.99 23.08
N VAL A 714 -76.32 13.07 22.90
CA VAL A 714 -77.23 11.91 23.02
C VAL A 714 -76.92 10.89 21.92
N ARG A 715 -76.72 11.34 20.68
CA ARG A 715 -76.30 10.45 19.58
C ARG A 715 -74.96 9.77 19.91
N GLY A 716 -74.00 10.52 20.46
CA GLY A 716 -72.71 10.00 20.90
C GLY A 716 -72.82 8.96 22.01
N LEU A 717 -73.66 9.19 23.02
CA LEU A 717 -73.94 8.22 24.09
C LEU A 717 -74.57 6.93 23.57
N VAL A 718 -75.57 7.05 22.69
CA VAL A 718 -76.20 5.89 22.05
C VAL A 718 -75.18 5.12 21.22
N HIS A 719 -74.36 5.81 20.42
CA HIS A 719 -73.31 5.19 19.63
C HIS A 719 -72.28 4.46 20.49
N ARG A 720 -71.74 5.10 21.54
CA ARG A 720 -70.80 4.46 22.48
C ARG A 720 -71.39 3.24 23.17
N SER A 721 -72.66 3.30 23.58
CA SER A 721 -73.36 2.16 24.18
C SER A 721 -73.47 0.97 23.21
N LYS A 722 -73.85 1.25 21.95
CA LYS A 722 -73.95 0.21 20.92
C LYS A 722 -72.57 -0.35 20.54
N MET A 723 -71.57 0.50 20.34
CA MET A 723 -70.21 0.11 19.94
C MET A 723 -69.49 -0.66 21.06
N GLY A 724 -69.62 -0.23 22.31
CA GLY A 724 -69.12 -1.00 23.46
C GLY A 724 -69.80 -2.36 23.61
N GLY A 725 -71.05 -2.51 23.13
CA GLY A 725 -71.70 -3.81 22.96
C GLY A 725 -70.99 -4.69 21.93
N VAL A 726 -70.60 -4.12 20.79
CA VAL A 726 -69.85 -4.81 19.72
C VAL A 726 -68.46 -5.21 20.21
N GLU A 727 -67.70 -4.29 20.80
CA GLU A 727 -66.37 -4.55 21.37
C GLU A 727 -66.43 -5.67 22.42
N ARG A 728 -67.40 -5.61 23.34
CA ARG A 728 -67.61 -6.68 24.34
C ARG A 728 -67.88 -8.02 23.67
N ASN A 729 -68.64 -8.05 22.59
CA ASN A 729 -68.93 -9.29 21.86
C ASN A 729 -67.72 -9.80 21.07
N LEU A 730 -66.91 -8.92 20.46
CA LEU A 730 -65.66 -9.30 19.80
C LEU A 730 -64.64 -9.84 20.79
N ALA A 731 -64.46 -9.18 21.93
CA ALA A 731 -63.60 -9.65 23.02
C ALA A 731 -64.08 -11.01 23.56
N LYS A 732 -65.40 -11.23 23.67
CA LYS A 732 -65.96 -12.55 24.00
C LYS A 732 -65.59 -13.59 22.94
N VAL A 733 -65.68 -13.26 21.64
CA VAL A 733 -65.31 -14.17 20.55
C VAL A 733 -63.83 -14.52 20.59
N GLU A 734 -62.94 -13.54 20.78
CA GLU A 734 -61.51 -13.80 20.96
C GLU A 734 -61.23 -14.66 22.18
N HIS A 735 -61.87 -14.36 23.32
CA HIS A 735 -61.78 -15.18 24.52
C HIS A 735 -62.22 -16.64 24.24
N PHE A 736 -63.32 -16.83 23.51
CA PHE A 736 -63.75 -18.16 23.08
C PHE A 736 -62.75 -18.84 22.14
N ARG A 737 -62.15 -18.11 21.18
CA ARG A 737 -61.09 -18.64 20.31
C ARG A 737 -59.89 -19.09 21.13
N HIS A 738 -59.37 -18.25 22.02
CA HIS A 738 -58.27 -18.61 22.93
C HIS A 738 -58.63 -19.81 23.79
N ARG A 739 -59.87 -19.89 24.29
CA ARG A 739 -60.35 -21.04 25.07
C ARG A 739 -60.43 -22.33 24.24
N CYS A 740 -60.86 -22.24 22.98
CA CYS A 740 -60.86 -23.37 22.04
C CYS A 740 -59.42 -23.81 21.73
N THR A 741 -58.52 -22.88 21.38
CA THR A 741 -57.10 -23.17 21.15
C THR A 741 -56.47 -23.82 22.37
N ARG A 742 -56.73 -23.30 23.58
CA ARG A 742 -56.27 -23.92 24.84
C ARG A 742 -56.78 -25.35 24.95
N THR A 743 -58.06 -25.59 24.70
CA THR A 743 -58.65 -26.94 24.75
C THR A 743 -58.04 -27.90 23.71
N THR A 744 -57.75 -27.42 22.50
CA THR A 744 -57.09 -28.22 21.45
C THR A 744 -55.66 -28.58 21.84
N LEU A 745 -54.91 -27.63 22.42
CA LEU A 745 -53.55 -27.86 22.90
C LEU A 745 -53.52 -28.78 24.13
N THR A 746 -54.49 -28.69 25.03
CA THR A 746 -54.59 -29.56 26.23
C THR A 746 -55.18 -30.94 25.94
N ARG A 747 -55.74 -31.19 24.75
CA ARG A 747 -56.26 -32.51 24.33
C ARG A 747 -55.17 -33.54 24.03
N GLY A 748 -53.93 -33.11 23.83
CA GLY A 748 -52.81 -34.03 23.62
C GLY A 748 -52.48 -34.82 24.89
N MET A 749 -52.88 -36.09 24.95
CA MET A 749 -52.43 -37.00 25.99
C MET A 749 -50.99 -37.41 25.70
N ILE A 750 -50.09 -37.26 26.68
CA ILE A 750 -48.70 -37.68 26.57
C ILE A 750 -48.48 -38.86 27.49
N LYS A 751 -47.96 -39.95 26.94
CA LYS A 751 -47.54 -41.11 27.72
C LYS A 751 -46.18 -40.80 28.34
N VAL A 752 -46.13 -40.63 29.65
CA VAL A 752 -44.88 -40.46 30.41
C VAL A 752 -44.38 -41.85 30.80
N GLU A 753 -43.18 -42.21 30.32
CA GLU A 753 -42.54 -43.48 30.65
C GLU A 753 -41.62 -43.32 31.89
N ARG A 754 -41.40 -44.42 32.63
CA ARG A 754 -40.59 -44.44 33.87
C ARG A 754 -39.10 -44.23 33.56
N GLY A 755 -38.71 -42.98 33.36
CA GLY A 755 -37.34 -42.59 33.05
C GLY A 755 -37.18 -41.19 32.47
N GLN A 756 -38.27 -40.44 32.24
CA GLN A 756 -38.18 -39.08 31.71
C GLN A 756 -37.61 -38.11 32.75
N ILE A 757 -36.67 -37.28 32.30
CA ILE A 757 -35.98 -36.27 33.09
C ILE A 757 -36.50 -34.88 32.77
N CYS A 758 -36.49 -34.01 33.77
CA CYS A 758 -36.73 -32.59 33.59
C CYS A 758 -35.58 -31.98 32.79
N GLN A 759 -35.88 -31.35 31.66
CA GLN A 759 -34.88 -30.76 30.76
C GLN A 759 -34.11 -29.58 31.38
N ARG A 760 -34.56 -29.08 32.54
CA ARG A 760 -33.94 -27.95 33.22
C ARG A 760 -33.03 -28.34 34.37
N CYS A 761 -33.43 -29.31 35.19
CA CYS A 761 -32.65 -29.75 36.36
C CYS A 761 -31.98 -31.11 36.17
N GLY A 762 -32.27 -31.82 35.07
CA GLY A 762 -31.73 -33.13 34.75
C GLY A 762 -32.20 -34.28 35.65
N ARG A 763 -33.12 -34.03 36.60
CA ARG A 763 -33.64 -35.05 37.53
C ARG A 763 -34.91 -35.71 36.98
N TYR A 764 -35.16 -36.95 37.39
CA TYR A 764 -36.35 -37.70 36.99
C TYR A 764 -37.65 -37.02 37.42
N LEU A 765 -38.65 -37.03 36.53
CA LEU A 765 -40.00 -36.58 36.77
C LEU A 765 -40.78 -37.68 37.51
N ASN A 766 -40.57 -37.78 38.81
CA ASN A 766 -41.26 -38.76 39.68
C ASN A 766 -42.57 -38.22 40.28
N GLU A 767 -42.83 -36.92 40.14
CA GLU A 767 -44.04 -36.27 40.65
C GLU A 767 -45.20 -36.38 39.65
N PRO A 768 -46.46 -36.51 40.12
CA PRO A 768 -47.62 -36.64 39.25
C PRO A 768 -47.97 -35.36 38.47
N GLU A 769 -47.49 -34.20 38.92
CA GLU A 769 -47.73 -32.89 38.28
C GLU A 769 -46.44 -32.37 37.63
N PHE A 770 -46.48 -32.13 36.32
CA PHE A 770 -45.35 -31.60 35.54
C PHE A 770 -45.86 -30.64 34.46
N LEU A 771 -45.03 -29.68 34.06
CA LEU A 771 -45.35 -28.70 33.04
C LEU A 771 -44.72 -29.07 31.71
N ARG A 772 -45.42 -28.73 30.62
CA ARG A 772 -44.90 -28.83 29.26
C ARG A 772 -44.66 -27.43 28.71
N SER A 773 -43.42 -27.13 28.33
CA SER A 773 -43.06 -25.90 27.63
C SER A 773 -43.74 -25.82 26.25
N LEU A 774 -43.91 -24.61 25.70
CA LEU A 774 -44.43 -24.40 24.34
C LEU A 774 -43.59 -25.13 23.26
N LYS A 775 -42.32 -25.43 23.55
CA LYS A 775 -41.42 -26.24 22.70
C LYS A 775 -41.58 -27.76 22.84
N GLY A 776 -42.43 -28.21 23.77
CA GLY A 776 -42.75 -29.62 24.00
C GLY A 776 -41.92 -30.32 25.09
N GLU A 777 -41.00 -29.62 25.75
CA GLU A 777 -40.15 -30.13 26.83
C GLU A 777 -40.91 -30.28 28.15
N LEU A 778 -40.53 -31.27 28.96
CA LEU A 778 -41.14 -31.55 30.26
C LEU A 778 -40.28 -31.00 31.40
N ILE A 779 -40.91 -30.27 32.31
CA ILE A 779 -40.25 -29.52 33.39
C ILE A 779 -41.05 -29.72 34.69
N HIS A 780 -40.39 -29.77 35.85
CA HIS A 780 -41.07 -29.72 37.14
C HIS A 780 -41.84 -28.41 37.31
N THR A 781 -42.99 -28.44 37.99
CA THR A 781 -43.81 -27.25 38.30
C THR A 781 -42.97 -26.17 39.00
N HIS A 782 -42.14 -26.56 39.97
CA HIS A 782 -41.24 -25.65 40.70
C HIS A 782 -40.09 -25.08 39.87
N CYS A 783 -39.62 -25.79 38.83
CA CYS A 783 -38.56 -25.32 37.96
C CYS A 783 -39.03 -24.22 36.98
N TRP A 784 -40.34 -24.03 36.83
CA TRP A 784 -40.94 -22.95 36.03
C TRP A 784 -41.15 -21.67 36.84
N SER A 785 -41.61 -21.77 38.09
CA SER A 785 -41.93 -20.61 38.94
C SER A 785 -40.72 -19.71 39.25
N ASN A 786 -39.50 -20.24 39.20
CA ASN A 786 -38.28 -19.45 39.42
C ASN A 786 -37.88 -18.56 38.23
N GLU A 787 -38.60 -18.62 37.11
CA GLU A 787 -38.31 -17.79 35.94
C GLU A 787 -39.13 -16.50 35.87
N HIS A 788 -40.28 -16.46 36.55
CA HIS A 788 -41.15 -15.28 36.61
C HIS A 788 -41.78 -15.13 38.00
N PRO A 789 -41.31 -14.20 38.86
CA PRO A 789 -42.06 -13.84 40.06
C PRO A 789 -43.44 -13.29 39.63
N PRO A 790 -44.49 -13.43 40.46
CA PRO A 790 -45.80 -12.88 40.15
C PRO A 790 -45.69 -11.35 39.97
N THR A 791 -45.98 -10.86 38.77
CA THR A 791 -46.26 -9.45 38.47
C THR A 791 -47.64 -9.05 38.95
#